data_AF-A0A7S2PT79-F1
#
_entry.id   AF-A0A7S2PT79-F1
#
_cell.length_a   1.000
_cell.length_b   1.000
_cell.length_c   1.000
_cell.angle_alpha   90.00
_cell.angle_beta   90.00
_cell.angle_gamma   90.00
#
_symmetry.space_group_name_H-M   'P 1'
#
loop_
_entity.id
_entity.type
_entity.pdbx_description
1 polymer ?
#
loop_
_entity_poly.entity_id
_entity_poly.type
_entity_poly.pdbx_seq_one_letter_code
_entity_poly.pdbx_strand_id
1 'polypeptide(L)'
;FNSDETMAVRLNFITAAAAAILLHVAAARDDIGASNVLKVHQPRHAPPRPADAPDVDYENHPFDQYRHLYDDRHYHERRRRRDSKSSHQNDGLRSRLRWLNNDEDSMIYAQTQDVLSDNNFEETKTTESTTNTSPTTTLDPTTDSLYKPLRIQFDVRHLIKEMEIARSSGNTIVMTKLQLLIYEVLPMTAQVWGDTLRVIPVKGGIYPLAAKGSSAEAWLPNDGEGSNEQDAGSNPGNDGTESVLYEDPVRVFYCPDETTSGISGGADLLIYATVNRHCGGEIYIPTSRNRRTRSGNNQAQEAGGGGGTLASALSCQRDQYDRPITGSIDFCLSGMDGTSSVDVDEAIAQKESQGFGPSPNDNGENVIVGSNGASTIWDGWFGKSMDLDSPLESNGDVVQYTAGVAIHEIGHVLGVSSDSLSYFRHPITGYPLTPRPFTLSSVTCVTGEKRNLVGIPSKTVMKAGTDKGTGKRYFEVITPTVQRIVQNHFNCSTATGARLENQPTGADCFGSHFDERHFFTDIMGAVFSPAVNVLSPLVLAYLEDSGWYRANYQSNYVHIGTFGHGAGCAFLEESCIDSDGNVPEAMEGNFCNSLISASGGSIDLSSSGPQKCDPTHTQKAYCDWVDTNALIGIGKTGQTLESAPEFFQYVDDNSNLRPYTFTAADYCPIPHLSQYSCFVDGGRATQEQLNAGEYYGSDSRCVETDGSRSYSLCLQTNCNQDLGQVEIIAGGQRRTCEYDGQVHILDDDENNSEPVRIKCPKAALICPELFCPANCAGRGECVYRSDDDTADQPLAKCVCDSEDDTTKGCFRTPLKFSESYGPAIAQTNRANKAVFLAIVGSLVIGLAILYIVVRQWKARQNVFM
;
A
#
# COMPACT_ATOMS: atom_id res chain seq x y z
N PHE A 1 -20.16 53.26 -67.50
CA PHE A 1 -19.34 52.13 -67.95
C PHE A 1 -18.43 51.71 -66.80
N ASN A 2 -18.60 50.45 -66.37
CA ASN A 2 -17.81 49.66 -65.41
C ASN A 2 -17.80 50.04 -63.92
N SER A 3 -18.95 49.97 -63.24
CA SER A 3 -19.01 49.84 -61.76
C SER A 3 -19.80 48.63 -61.25
N ASP A 4 -20.61 47.98 -62.10
CA ASP A 4 -21.47 46.87 -61.66
C ASP A 4 -20.74 45.53 -61.56
N GLU A 5 -19.65 45.31 -62.31
CA GLU A 5 -18.83 44.10 -62.16
C GLU A 5 -18.04 44.07 -60.85
N THR A 6 -17.62 45.24 -60.31
CA THR A 6 -16.85 45.29 -59.07
C THR A 6 -17.66 44.99 -57.81
N MET A 7 -18.98 45.21 -57.82
CA MET A 7 -19.83 44.94 -56.65
C MET A 7 -20.24 43.47 -56.59
N ALA A 8 -20.51 42.84 -57.74
CA ALA A 8 -20.76 41.40 -57.83
C ALA A 8 -19.53 40.57 -57.44
N VAL A 9 -18.33 40.99 -57.86
CA VAL A 9 -17.07 40.34 -57.48
C VAL A 9 -16.81 40.47 -55.97
N ARG A 10 -17.10 41.63 -55.35
CA ARG A 10 -16.95 41.82 -53.90
C ARG A 10 -17.97 41.03 -53.07
N LEU A 11 -19.20 40.90 -53.55
CA LEU A 11 -20.22 40.08 -52.88
C LEU A 11 -19.87 38.59 -52.97
N ASN A 12 -19.35 38.14 -54.12
CA ASN A 12 -18.88 36.77 -54.32
C ASN A 12 -17.64 36.44 -53.48
N PHE A 13 -16.73 37.41 -53.25
CA PHE A 13 -15.60 37.23 -52.33
C PHE A 13 -16.05 37.11 -50.87
N ILE A 14 -17.07 37.87 -50.45
CA ILE A 14 -17.61 37.80 -49.09
C ILE A 14 -18.40 36.50 -48.86
N THR A 15 -19.17 36.04 -49.84
CA THR A 15 -19.87 34.75 -49.76
C THR A 15 -18.91 33.57 -49.85
N ALA A 16 -17.85 33.66 -50.66
CA ALA A 16 -16.80 32.65 -50.70
C ALA A 16 -15.98 32.58 -49.39
N ALA A 17 -15.69 33.73 -48.77
CA ALA A 17 -15.02 33.78 -47.47
C ALA A 17 -15.93 33.23 -46.35
N ALA A 18 -17.22 33.55 -46.35
CA ALA A 18 -18.18 32.99 -45.40
C ALA A 18 -18.37 31.48 -45.60
N ALA A 19 -18.39 31.01 -46.85
CA ALA A 19 -18.45 29.59 -47.18
C ALA A 19 -17.16 28.84 -46.79
N ALA A 20 -15.98 29.45 -46.96
CA ALA A 20 -14.71 28.87 -46.53
C ALA A 20 -14.60 28.76 -45.00
N ILE A 21 -15.12 29.76 -44.26
CA ILE A 21 -15.22 29.72 -42.79
C ILE A 21 -16.22 28.64 -42.34
N LEU A 22 -17.37 28.51 -43.02
CA LEU A 22 -18.34 27.43 -42.76
C LEU A 22 -17.79 26.05 -43.13
N LEU A 23 -16.98 25.91 -44.18
CA LEU A 23 -16.29 24.68 -44.54
C LEU A 23 -15.16 24.34 -43.57
N HIS A 24 -14.43 25.31 -43.03
CA HIS A 24 -13.44 25.07 -41.96
C HIS A 24 -14.11 24.69 -40.63
N VAL A 25 -15.27 25.26 -40.32
CA VAL A 25 -16.08 24.88 -39.16
C VAL A 25 -16.74 23.51 -39.36
N ALA A 26 -17.12 23.14 -40.60
CA ALA A 26 -17.61 21.80 -40.92
C ALA A 26 -16.49 20.75 -40.91
N ALA A 27 -15.30 21.06 -41.43
CA ALA A 27 -14.13 20.18 -41.37
C ALA A 27 -13.65 19.97 -39.91
N ALA A 28 -13.75 20.99 -39.05
CA ALA A 28 -13.52 20.83 -37.60
C ALA A 28 -14.65 20.05 -36.88
N ARG A 29 -15.79 19.84 -37.54
CA ARG A 29 -16.91 19.03 -37.05
C ARG A 29 -16.85 17.59 -37.54
N ASP A 30 -16.25 17.36 -38.71
CA ASP A 30 -16.07 16.03 -39.31
C ASP A 30 -14.91 15.24 -38.69
N ASP A 31 -13.95 15.89 -38.01
CA ASP A 31 -13.00 15.23 -37.09
C ASP A 31 -13.66 14.79 -35.75
N ILE A 32 -14.97 15.03 -35.57
CA ILE A 32 -15.77 14.62 -34.39
C ILE A 32 -16.85 13.59 -34.76
N GLY A 33 -16.91 13.07 -35.99
CA GLY A 33 -17.99 12.13 -36.32
C GLY A 33 -17.87 11.36 -37.62
N ALA A 34 -16.98 10.38 -37.69
CA ALA A 34 -17.17 9.20 -38.55
C ALA A 34 -16.29 8.03 -38.10
N SER A 35 -16.81 7.19 -37.21
CA SER A 35 -16.39 5.80 -37.14
C SER A 35 -17.64 4.93 -37.19
N ASN A 36 -17.99 4.51 -38.40
CA ASN A 36 -18.81 3.31 -38.61
C ASN A 36 -17.95 2.12 -38.20
N VAL A 37 -18.01 1.75 -36.92
CA VAL A 37 -17.50 0.48 -36.42
C VAL A 37 -18.70 -0.28 -35.86
N LEU A 38 -18.77 -1.54 -36.28
CA LEU A 38 -19.78 -2.53 -35.95
C LEU A 38 -20.28 -2.41 -34.50
N LYS A 39 -21.57 -2.70 -34.29
CA LYS A 39 -22.14 -3.03 -32.97
C LYS A 39 -21.42 -4.26 -32.41
N VAL A 40 -20.27 -4.05 -31.80
CA VAL A 40 -19.52 -5.04 -31.02
C VAL A 40 -19.98 -4.89 -29.57
N HIS A 41 -20.43 -5.98 -28.96
CA HIS A 41 -20.88 -6.05 -27.58
C HIS A 41 -19.81 -5.55 -26.62
N GLN A 42 -20.21 -4.65 -25.72
CA GLN A 42 -19.42 -4.14 -24.60
C GLN A 42 -19.34 -5.19 -23.48
N PRO A 43 -18.15 -5.63 -23.03
CA PRO A 43 -17.97 -6.33 -21.76
C PRO A 43 -17.79 -5.31 -20.60
N ARG A 44 -18.47 -5.54 -19.47
CA ARG A 44 -18.71 -4.63 -18.32
C ARG A 44 -17.63 -4.87 -17.22
N HIS A 45 -16.82 -3.89 -16.83
CA HIS A 45 -16.84 -3.04 -15.61
C HIS A 45 -16.59 -3.71 -14.25
N ALA A 46 -15.54 -3.30 -13.52
CA ALA A 46 -15.59 -3.21 -12.05
C ALA A 46 -16.59 -2.08 -11.67
N PRO A 47 -17.48 -2.28 -10.68
CA PRO A 47 -18.54 -1.30 -10.45
C PRO A 47 -17.94 -0.01 -9.84
N PRO A 48 -18.09 1.15 -10.49
CA PRO A 48 -17.94 2.43 -9.78
C PRO A 48 -18.96 2.47 -8.63
N ARG A 49 -18.69 3.31 -7.61
CA ARG A 49 -19.62 3.57 -6.51
C ARG A 49 -21.05 3.70 -7.08
N PRO A 50 -22.05 2.95 -6.55
CA PRO A 50 -23.41 3.02 -7.05
C PRO A 50 -23.84 4.46 -7.12
N ALA A 51 -24.45 4.86 -8.24
CA ALA A 51 -24.85 6.25 -8.41
C ALA A 51 -25.70 6.67 -7.20
N ASP A 52 -26.64 5.88 -6.74
CA ASP A 52 -27.53 6.18 -5.61
C ASP A 52 -26.92 6.06 -4.19
N ALA A 53 -25.66 5.68 -4.05
CA ALA A 53 -24.98 5.61 -2.75
C ALA A 53 -24.98 6.98 -2.03
N PRO A 54 -25.34 7.09 -0.74
CA PRO A 54 -25.22 8.31 0.04
C PRO A 54 -23.73 8.66 0.28
N ASP A 55 -23.41 9.96 0.29
CA ASP A 55 -22.07 10.43 0.61
C ASP A 55 -21.74 10.18 2.08
N VAL A 56 -20.48 9.80 2.33
CA VAL A 56 -19.93 9.79 3.69
C VAL A 56 -19.78 11.24 4.15
N ASP A 57 -20.22 11.54 5.37
CA ASP A 57 -20.14 12.89 5.92
C ASP A 57 -18.76 13.17 6.52
N TYR A 58 -18.11 14.20 6.00
CA TYR A 58 -16.81 14.72 6.43
C TYR A 58 -16.90 16.16 6.97
N GLU A 59 -18.08 16.80 6.99
CA GLU A 59 -18.33 18.24 7.21
C GLU A 59 -17.60 19.19 6.23
N ASN A 60 -16.26 19.18 6.22
CA ASN A 60 -15.40 20.02 5.41
C ASN A 60 -14.22 19.20 4.85
N HIS A 61 -14.45 18.47 3.75
CA HIS A 61 -13.36 17.75 3.11
C HIS A 61 -12.50 18.71 2.26
N PRO A 62 -11.16 18.68 2.32
CA PRO A 62 -10.30 19.57 1.54
C PRO A 62 -10.51 19.44 0.03
N PHE A 63 -11.00 18.27 -0.43
CA PHE A 63 -11.31 18.02 -1.83
C PHE A 63 -12.69 18.54 -2.27
N ASP A 64 -13.60 18.93 -1.37
CA ASP A 64 -14.92 19.47 -1.74
C ASP A 64 -14.81 20.69 -2.65
N GLN A 65 -13.81 21.54 -2.42
CA GLN A 65 -13.57 22.72 -3.25
C GLN A 65 -13.23 22.35 -4.71
N TYR A 66 -12.65 21.17 -4.94
CA TYR A 66 -12.25 20.66 -6.25
C TYR A 66 -13.24 19.66 -6.84
N ARG A 67 -14.16 19.12 -6.04
CA ARG A 67 -15.13 18.09 -6.43
C ARG A 67 -15.93 18.43 -7.68
N HIS A 68 -16.26 19.71 -7.86
CA HIS A 68 -16.94 20.21 -9.06
C HIS A 68 -16.17 20.05 -10.38
N LEU A 69 -14.88 19.69 -10.34
CA LEU A 69 -14.04 19.46 -11.51
C LEU A 69 -14.15 18.03 -12.05
N TYR A 70 -14.61 17.07 -11.23
CA TYR A 70 -14.57 15.64 -11.57
C TYR A 70 -15.79 14.84 -11.08
N ASP A 71 -16.72 15.46 -10.36
CA ASP A 71 -18.01 14.87 -9.96
C ASP A 71 -19.16 15.68 -10.57
N ASP A 72 -19.70 15.15 -11.67
CA ASP A 72 -20.81 15.76 -12.42
C ASP A 72 -22.06 15.93 -11.56
N ARG A 73 -22.34 15.00 -10.63
CA ARG A 73 -23.49 15.13 -9.73
C ARG A 73 -23.31 16.33 -8.83
N HIS A 74 -22.16 16.43 -8.18
CA HIS A 74 -21.87 17.55 -7.29
C HIS A 74 -21.92 18.88 -8.06
N TYR A 75 -21.40 18.91 -9.29
CA TYR A 75 -21.50 20.07 -10.17
C TYR A 75 -22.97 20.46 -10.44
N HIS A 76 -23.82 19.49 -10.79
CA HIS A 76 -25.24 19.72 -11.06
C HIS A 76 -26.05 20.10 -9.81
N GLU A 77 -25.78 19.52 -8.65
CA GLU A 77 -26.42 19.88 -7.38
C GLU A 77 -26.05 21.29 -6.92
N ARG A 78 -24.77 21.66 -7.02
CA ARG A 78 -24.30 23.02 -6.71
C ARG A 78 -24.93 24.04 -7.64
N ARG A 79 -25.10 23.69 -8.92
CA ARG A 79 -25.83 24.50 -9.90
C ARG A 79 -27.30 24.63 -9.53
N ARG A 80 -28.00 23.54 -9.18
CA ARG A 80 -29.40 23.58 -8.70
C ARG A 80 -29.57 24.43 -7.45
N ARG A 81 -28.66 24.35 -6.47
CA ARG A 81 -28.67 25.21 -5.26
C ARG A 81 -28.42 26.68 -5.58
N ARG A 82 -27.56 26.97 -6.56
CA ARG A 82 -27.32 28.34 -7.04
C ARG A 82 -28.53 28.88 -7.82
N ASP A 83 -29.14 28.04 -8.65
CA ASP A 83 -30.34 28.37 -9.42
C ASP A 83 -31.57 28.54 -8.50
N SER A 84 -31.68 27.78 -7.40
CA SER A 84 -32.73 27.97 -6.39
C SER A 84 -32.52 29.23 -5.55
N LYS A 85 -31.27 29.59 -5.21
CA LYS A 85 -30.95 30.88 -4.57
C LYS A 85 -31.21 32.07 -5.50
N SER A 86 -30.95 31.91 -6.80
CA SER A 86 -31.33 32.89 -7.85
C SER A 86 -32.85 32.97 -8.04
N SER A 87 -33.57 31.85 -7.95
CA SER A 87 -35.03 31.82 -7.94
C SER A 87 -35.61 32.55 -6.75
N HIS A 88 -35.05 32.41 -5.55
CA HIS A 88 -35.52 33.12 -4.36
C HIS A 88 -35.21 34.63 -4.39
N GLN A 89 -34.16 35.07 -5.08
CA GLN A 89 -33.96 36.50 -5.35
C GLN A 89 -34.95 37.05 -6.39
N ASN A 90 -35.34 36.26 -7.39
CA ASN A 90 -36.37 36.64 -8.37
C ASN A 90 -37.80 36.55 -7.84
N ASP A 91 -38.08 35.64 -6.89
CA ASP A 91 -39.36 35.59 -6.18
C ASP A 91 -39.50 36.74 -5.17
N GLY A 92 -38.40 37.26 -4.63
CA GLY A 92 -38.37 38.50 -3.84
C GLY A 92 -38.67 39.78 -4.64
N LEU A 93 -38.40 39.79 -5.96
CA LEU A 93 -38.79 40.89 -6.85
C LEU A 93 -40.22 40.75 -7.40
N ARG A 94 -40.73 39.52 -7.58
CA ARG A 94 -42.12 39.28 -8.00
C ARG A 94 -43.14 39.44 -6.88
N SER A 95 -42.76 39.21 -5.63
CA SER A 95 -43.60 39.46 -4.45
C SER A 95 -43.65 40.95 -4.04
N ARG A 96 -42.68 41.77 -4.49
CA ARG A 96 -42.65 43.23 -4.28
C ARG A 96 -43.47 44.07 -5.27
N LEU A 97 -44.01 43.47 -6.33
CA LEU A 97 -44.85 44.15 -7.34
C LEU A 97 -46.37 43.90 -7.14
N ARG A 98 -46.77 43.24 -6.04
CA ARG A 98 -48.17 42.93 -5.73
C ARG A 98 -48.69 43.60 -4.44
N TRP A 99 -47.95 44.56 -3.90
CA TRP A 99 -48.25 45.29 -2.64
C TRP A 99 -48.16 46.82 -2.78
N LEU A 100 -48.40 47.36 -3.97
CA LEU A 100 -48.48 48.82 -4.20
C LEU A 100 -49.83 49.18 -4.86
N ASN A 101 -50.93 48.89 -4.18
CA ASN A 101 -52.19 49.59 -4.36
C ASN A 101 -52.92 49.65 -3.02
N ASN A 102 -53.14 50.89 -2.57
CA ASN A 102 -53.93 51.33 -1.42
C ASN A 102 -53.16 51.43 -0.07
N ASP A 103 -52.46 52.56 0.11
CA ASP A 103 -52.82 53.68 1.02
C ASP A 103 -53.79 53.34 2.17
N GLU A 104 -53.67 53.83 3.40
CA GLU A 104 -52.92 54.93 4.05
C GLU A 104 -53.15 54.73 5.57
N ASP A 105 -52.16 55.00 6.44
CA ASP A 105 -52.34 55.88 7.62
C ASP A 105 -51.16 55.89 8.61
N SER A 106 -50.69 57.12 8.88
CA SER A 106 -50.00 57.71 10.05
C SER A 106 -49.13 56.83 10.98
N MET A 107 -47.80 57.07 11.05
CA MET A 107 -47.08 58.01 11.95
C MET A 107 -47.16 57.69 13.47
N ILE A 108 -46.00 57.44 14.12
CA ILE A 108 -45.44 58.12 15.33
C ILE A 108 -44.21 57.37 15.90
N TYR A 109 -43.08 58.10 16.04
CA TYR A 109 -41.96 58.09 17.04
C TYR A 109 -41.31 56.76 17.54
N ALA A 110 -40.02 56.63 17.90
CA ALA A 110 -39.01 57.59 18.39
C ALA A 110 -37.56 57.08 18.18
N GLN A 111 -36.63 58.02 18.38
CA GLN A 111 -35.16 57.95 18.37
C GLN A 111 -34.52 57.32 19.64
N THR A 112 -33.22 56.96 19.50
CA THR A 112 -32.09 57.04 20.50
C THR A 112 -32.13 56.08 21.71
N GLN A 113 -31.06 55.62 22.36
CA GLN A 113 -29.58 55.73 22.29
C GLN A 113 -29.00 54.69 23.31
N ASP A 114 -27.72 54.35 23.14
CA ASP A 114 -26.67 54.00 24.14
C ASP A 114 -27.00 53.37 25.51
N VAL A 115 -26.15 52.42 25.95
CA VAL A 115 -25.26 52.56 27.14
C VAL A 115 -24.50 51.24 27.44
N LEU A 116 -23.22 51.42 27.79
CA LEU A 116 -22.17 50.52 28.28
C LEU A 116 -22.52 49.78 29.60
N SER A 117 -21.89 48.64 29.87
CA SER A 117 -21.04 48.44 31.07
C SER A 117 -20.48 47.02 31.22
N ASP A 118 -19.22 46.97 31.67
CA ASP A 118 -18.35 45.85 32.06
C ASP A 118 -18.90 44.91 33.15
N ASN A 119 -18.30 43.70 33.25
CA ASN A 119 -17.62 43.26 34.49
C ASN A 119 -16.80 41.95 34.33
N ASN A 120 -15.58 41.99 34.87
CA ASN A 120 -14.64 40.89 35.11
C ASN A 120 -15.16 39.86 36.13
N PHE A 121 -14.69 38.60 36.04
CA PHE A 121 -14.35 37.82 37.23
C PHE A 121 -13.25 36.79 36.97
N GLU A 122 -12.33 36.71 37.94
CA GLU A 122 -11.07 35.95 37.98
C GLU A 122 -11.25 34.43 37.98
N GLU A 123 -10.32 33.70 37.36
CA GLU A 123 -10.24 32.24 37.42
C GLU A 123 -9.06 31.81 38.32
N THR A 124 -9.41 31.12 39.41
CA THR A 124 -8.51 30.53 40.40
C THR A 124 -7.86 29.23 39.93
N LYS A 125 -6.58 29.10 40.26
CA LYS A 125 -5.65 27.98 40.05
C LYS A 125 -5.92 26.82 41.03
N THR A 126 -5.99 25.57 40.51
CA THR A 126 -5.68 24.22 41.08
C THR A 126 -6.61 23.21 40.36
N THR A 127 -6.21 22.06 39.79
CA THR A 127 -5.31 21.01 40.27
C THR A 127 -4.99 20.08 39.09
N GLU A 128 -3.76 19.57 39.04
CA GLU A 128 -3.25 18.65 38.01
C GLU A 128 -4.03 17.33 37.94
N SER A 129 -4.43 16.94 36.73
CA SER A 129 -4.74 15.55 36.37
C SER A 129 -3.87 15.19 35.17
N THR A 130 -2.90 14.33 35.42
CA THR A 130 -1.95 13.81 34.45
C THR A 130 -2.66 12.88 33.46
N THR A 131 -3.08 13.42 32.32
CA THR A 131 -3.33 12.63 31.11
C THR A 131 -2.03 12.55 30.31
N ASN A 132 -1.37 11.39 30.33
CA ASN A 132 -0.30 11.05 29.39
C ASN A 132 -0.87 11.07 27.98
N THR A 133 -0.75 12.21 27.30
CA THR A 133 -0.94 12.34 25.87
C THR A 133 0.44 12.38 25.25
N SER A 134 0.83 11.31 24.57
CA SER A 134 2.05 11.29 23.76
C SER A 134 2.01 12.46 22.76
N PRO A 135 3.14 13.18 22.59
CA PRO A 135 3.18 14.34 21.72
C PRO A 135 2.89 13.93 20.27
N THR A 136 1.91 14.58 19.66
CA THR A 136 1.44 14.37 18.29
C THR A 136 2.53 14.83 17.32
N THR A 137 3.11 13.90 16.57
CA THR A 137 4.16 14.15 15.57
C THR A 137 3.56 14.90 14.37
N THR A 138 4.14 16.07 14.09
CA THR A 138 3.50 17.17 13.36
C THR A 138 3.57 16.99 11.85
N LEU A 139 2.44 16.61 11.25
CA LEU A 139 2.06 17.04 9.89
C LEU A 139 2.12 18.57 9.81
N ASP A 140 2.23 19.15 8.60
CA ASP A 140 2.22 20.61 8.43
C ASP A 140 0.91 21.15 9.06
N PRO A 141 0.99 21.89 10.19
CA PRO A 141 -0.20 22.33 10.91
C PRO A 141 -1.02 23.35 10.11
N THR A 142 -0.47 23.91 9.03
CA THR A 142 -1.16 24.87 8.17
C THR A 142 -1.98 24.19 7.07
N THR A 143 -1.53 23.04 6.55
CA THR A 143 -2.22 22.31 5.46
C THR A 143 -2.93 21.05 5.91
N ASP A 144 -2.46 20.42 7.00
CA ASP A 144 -2.90 19.10 7.42
C ASP A 144 -3.62 19.11 8.78
N SER A 145 -4.00 20.28 9.31
CA SER A 145 -4.69 20.43 10.61
C SER A 145 -5.97 19.59 10.76
N LEU A 146 -6.60 19.27 9.61
CA LEU A 146 -7.82 18.47 9.53
C LEU A 146 -7.55 16.96 9.63
N TYR A 147 -6.34 16.50 9.33
CA TYR A 147 -5.98 15.09 9.40
C TYR A 147 -5.77 14.66 10.86
N LYS A 148 -6.36 13.52 11.23
CA LYS A 148 -6.33 12.93 12.57
C LYS A 148 -5.91 11.46 12.49
N PRO A 149 -5.42 10.85 13.59
CA PRO A 149 -5.14 9.41 13.64
C PRO A 149 -6.27 8.58 13.03
N LEU A 150 -5.90 7.63 12.17
CA LEU A 150 -6.86 6.73 11.53
C LEU A 150 -7.53 5.85 12.59
N ARG A 151 -8.86 5.83 12.60
CA ARG A 151 -9.63 4.99 13.53
C ARG A 151 -10.12 3.74 12.80
N ILE A 152 -9.55 2.59 13.15
CA ILE A 152 -9.96 1.30 12.61
C ILE A 152 -10.78 0.56 13.66
N GLN A 153 -11.93 0.02 13.24
CA GLN A 153 -12.75 -0.84 14.07
C GLN A 153 -13.00 -2.17 13.38
N PHE A 154 -13.01 -3.24 14.17
CA PHE A 154 -13.28 -4.59 13.70
C PHE A 154 -14.59 -5.10 14.24
N ASP A 155 -15.44 -5.62 13.37
CA ASP A 155 -16.60 -6.42 13.73
C ASP A 155 -16.17 -7.88 13.93
N VAL A 156 -16.28 -8.36 15.18
CA VAL A 156 -15.82 -9.70 15.59
C VAL A 156 -16.96 -10.66 15.90
N ARG A 157 -18.19 -10.40 15.42
CA ARG A 157 -19.35 -11.27 15.65
C ARG A 157 -19.09 -12.72 15.28
N HIS A 158 -18.41 -12.94 14.16
CA HIS A 158 -18.05 -14.27 13.70
C HIS A 158 -17.08 -14.97 14.69
N LEU A 159 -16.03 -14.27 15.14
CA LEU A 159 -15.06 -14.84 16.09
C LEU A 159 -15.71 -15.18 17.44
N ILE A 160 -16.62 -14.33 17.94
CA ILE A 160 -17.36 -14.59 19.18
C ILE A 160 -18.20 -15.86 19.04
N LYS A 161 -18.92 -16.02 17.92
CA LYS A 161 -19.71 -17.22 17.64
C LYS A 161 -18.84 -18.48 17.57
N GLU A 162 -17.70 -18.42 16.89
CA GLU A 162 -16.76 -19.54 16.83
C GLU A 162 -16.16 -19.87 18.21
N MET A 163 -15.97 -18.87 19.07
CA MET A 163 -15.49 -19.06 20.44
C MET A 163 -16.52 -19.81 21.30
N GLU A 164 -17.82 -19.53 21.12
CA GLU A 164 -18.90 -20.28 21.77
C GLU A 164 -18.96 -21.75 21.32
N ILE A 165 -18.78 -22.00 20.01
CA ILE A 165 -18.71 -23.36 19.45
C ILE A 165 -17.50 -24.11 20.02
N ALA A 166 -16.33 -23.48 20.07
CA ALA A 166 -15.12 -24.05 20.66
C ALA A 166 -15.31 -24.35 22.16
N ARG A 167 -15.97 -23.45 22.90
CA ARG A 167 -16.32 -23.67 24.32
C ARG A 167 -17.25 -24.86 24.51
N SER A 168 -18.29 -24.98 23.68
CA SER A 168 -19.24 -26.11 23.74
C SER A 168 -18.58 -27.47 23.44
N SER A 169 -17.49 -27.47 22.68
CA SER A 169 -16.72 -28.68 22.32
C SER A 169 -15.53 -28.95 23.23
N GLY A 170 -15.25 -28.07 24.21
CA GLY A 170 -14.10 -28.17 25.11
C GLY A 170 -12.75 -27.99 24.42
N ASN A 171 -12.71 -27.29 23.27
CA ASN A 171 -11.49 -27.09 22.49
C ASN A 171 -10.74 -25.85 22.97
N THR A 172 -9.98 -26.00 24.05
CA THR A 172 -9.29 -24.89 24.74
C THR A 172 -8.23 -24.19 23.88
N ILE A 173 -7.60 -24.92 22.94
CA ILE A 173 -6.60 -24.33 22.04
C ILE A 173 -7.25 -23.39 21.02
N VAL A 174 -8.39 -23.77 20.44
CA VAL A 174 -9.14 -22.88 19.53
C VAL A 174 -9.69 -21.68 20.28
N MET A 175 -10.21 -21.90 21.49
CA MET A 175 -10.66 -20.79 22.35
C MET A 175 -9.52 -19.80 22.64
N THR A 176 -8.32 -20.30 22.96
CA THR A 176 -7.15 -19.45 23.21
C THR A 176 -6.80 -18.63 21.96
N LYS A 177 -6.72 -19.26 20.78
CA LYS A 177 -6.45 -18.57 19.51
C LYS A 177 -7.46 -17.44 19.24
N LEU A 178 -8.76 -17.71 19.42
CA LEU A 178 -9.81 -16.71 19.23
C LEU A 178 -9.73 -15.56 20.24
N GLN A 179 -9.42 -15.87 21.51
CA GLN A 179 -9.20 -14.84 22.54
C GLN A 179 -8.01 -13.94 22.18
N LEU A 180 -6.88 -14.49 21.74
CA LEU A 180 -5.72 -13.71 21.30
C LEU A 180 -6.05 -12.81 20.11
N LEU A 181 -6.84 -13.30 19.14
CA LEU A 181 -7.29 -12.49 17.99
C LEU A 181 -8.13 -11.28 18.44
N ILE A 182 -9.15 -11.51 19.28
CA ILE A 182 -10.10 -10.49 19.72
C ILE A 182 -9.43 -9.44 20.63
N TYR A 183 -8.59 -9.87 21.57
CA TYR A 183 -8.09 -9.02 22.65
C TYR A 183 -6.68 -8.45 22.44
N GLU A 184 -5.87 -9.03 21.56
CA GLU A 184 -4.49 -8.57 21.33
C GLU A 184 -4.23 -8.22 19.86
N VAL A 185 -4.38 -9.16 18.93
CA VAL A 185 -3.94 -9.01 17.53
C VAL A 185 -4.70 -7.88 16.83
N LEU A 186 -6.05 -7.90 16.88
CA LEU A 186 -6.86 -6.90 16.18
C LEU A 186 -6.69 -5.49 16.78
N PRO A 187 -6.78 -5.28 18.12
CA PRO A 187 -6.47 -3.99 18.72
C PRO A 187 -5.06 -3.47 18.40
N MET A 188 -4.05 -4.36 18.41
CA MET A 188 -2.67 -3.99 18.11
C MET A 188 -2.54 -3.52 16.66
N THR A 189 -3.20 -4.20 15.73
CA THR A 189 -3.24 -3.83 14.30
C THR A 189 -3.90 -2.46 14.09
N ALA A 190 -5.02 -2.19 14.77
CA ALA A 190 -5.66 -0.87 14.74
C ALA A 190 -4.73 0.22 15.28
N GLN A 191 -4.00 -0.05 16.36
CA GLN A 191 -3.06 0.90 16.96
C GLN A 191 -1.89 1.23 16.03
N VAL A 192 -1.30 0.22 15.37
CA VAL A 192 -0.20 0.42 14.42
C VAL A 192 -0.63 1.32 13.27
N TRP A 193 -1.70 0.97 12.56
CA TRP A 193 -2.19 1.78 11.44
C TRP A 193 -2.76 3.13 11.88
N GLY A 194 -3.36 3.20 13.06
CA GLY A 194 -3.87 4.43 13.65
C GLY A 194 -2.76 5.41 14.01
N ASP A 195 -1.59 4.94 14.43
CA ASP A 195 -0.43 5.79 14.70
C ASP A 195 0.33 6.18 13.42
N THR A 196 0.45 5.27 12.44
CA THR A 196 1.26 5.48 11.22
C THR A 196 0.53 6.28 10.15
N LEU A 197 -0.80 6.26 10.13
CA LEU A 197 -1.61 6.98 9.16
C LEU A 197 -2.51 8.02 9.82
N ARG A 198 -2.77 9.08 9.05
CA ARG A 198 -3.68 10.14 9.41
C ARG A 198 -4.69 10.32 8.27
N VAL A 199 -5.92 10.63 8.62
CA VAL A 199 -7.04 10.80 7.68
C VAL A 199 -7.90 12.00 8.04
N ILE A 200 -8.66 12.49 7.07
CA ILE A 200 -9.83 13.32 7.38
C ILE A 200 -10.87 12.38 8.03
N PRO A 201 -11.25 12.62 9.30
CA PRO A 201 -12.10 11.70 10.03
C PRO A 201 -13.53 11.74 9.48
N VAL A 202 -14.15 10.57 9.40
CA VAL A 202 -15.60 10.46 9.16
C VAL A 202 -16.33 11.04 10.37
N LYS A 203 -17.27 11.94 10.11
CA LYS A 203 -18.09 12.60 11.14
C LYS A 203 -19.37 11.82 11.46
N GLY A 204 -19.96 11.22 10.44
CA GLY A 204 -21.07 10.29 10.58
C GLY A 204 -20.62 8.87 10.97
N GLY A 205 -21.57 7.95 11.03
CA GLY A 205 -21.25 6.53 11.06
C GLY A 205 -20.91 5.98 9.68
N ILE A 206 -20.17 4.87 9.64
CA ILE A 206 -20.00 4.08 8.42
C ILE A 206 -21.19 3.14 8.35
N TYR A 207 -22.10 3.38 7.41
CA TYR A 207 -23.25 2.53 7.12
C TYR A 207 -23.01 1.87 5.77
N PRO A 208 -22.53 0.60 5.76
CA PRO A 208 -22.32 -0.12 4.53
C PRO A 208 -23.61 -0.15 3.73
N LEU A 209 -23.51 0.10 2.43
CA LEU A 209 -24.65 -0.17 1.57
C LEU A 209 -24.82 -1.67 1.48
N ALA A 210 -26.03 -2.18 1.76
CA ALA A 210 -26.39 -3.53 1.35
C ALA A 210 -25.97 -3.68 -0.11
N ALA A 211 -25.21 -4.73 -0.44
CA ALA A 211 -24.64 -4.94 -1.78
C ALA A 211 -25.70 -5.29 -2.83
N LYS A 212 -26.84 -4.60 -2.85
CA LYS A 212 -27.80 -4.67 -3.95
C LYS A 212 -27.27 -3.89 -5.13
N GLY A 213 -26.62 -4.60 -6.06
CA GLY A 213 -26.46 -4.10 -7.43
C GLY A 213 -25.06 -4.18 -8.05
N SER A 214 -24.09 -4.92 -7.51
CA SER A 214 -22.91 -5.26 -8.30
C SER A 214 -23.27 -6.37 -9.28
N SER A 215 -23.58 -6.00 -10.53
CA SER A 215 -23.86 -6.97 -11.59
C SER A 215 -22.61 -7.79 -11.93
N ALA A 216 -22.76 -9.11 -11.81
CA ALA A 216 -21.93 -10.24 -12.22
C ALA A 216 -20.99 -10.15 -13.44
N GLU A 217 -21.12 -9.15 -14.31
CA GLU A 217 -20.48 -9.19 -15.63
C GLU A 217 -19.04 -8.65 -15.61
N ALA A 218 -18.52 -8.35 -14.41
CA ALA A 218 -17.25 -7.69 -14.13
C ALA A 218 -16.00 -8.56 -14.33
N TRP A 219 -16.14 -9.89 -14.37
CA TRP A 219 -15.02 -10.83 -14.42
C TRP A 219 -15.43 -12.12 -15.13
N LEU A 220 -15.22 -12.21 -16.45
CA LEU A 220 -14.63 -13.36 -17.18
C LEU A 220 -14.91 -13.30 -18.71
N PRO A 221 -14.01 -13.86 -19.56
CA PRO A 221 -14.26 -14.12 -20.98
C PRO A 221 -15.25 -15.28 -21.17
N ASN A 222 -16.10 -15.19 -22.20
CA ASN A 222 -16.81 -16.35 -22.73
C ASN A 222 -15.80 -17.27 -23.40
N ASP A 223 -15.52 -18.44 -22.82
CA ASP A 223 -14.85 -19.53 -23.51
C ASP A 223 -15.82 -20.15 -24.53
N GLY A 224 -15.80 -19.60 -25.74
CA GLY A 224 -16.31 -20.28 -26.91
C GLY A 224 -15.25 -21.23 -27.46
N GLU A 225 -15.40 -22.54 -27.20
CA GLU A 225 -15.58 -23.58 -28.23
C GLU A 225 -15.16 -24.99 -27.72
N GLY A 226 -16.14 -25.90 -27.68
CA GLY A 226 -15.98 -27.23 -28.28
C GLY A 226 -15.84 -28.45 -27.35
N SER A 227 -16.95 -28.98 -26.84
CA SER A 227 -17.21 -30.43 -26.98
C SER A 227 -18.71 -30.74 -26.90
N ASN A 228 -19.15 -31.51 -27.89
CA ASN A 228 -20.50 -32.01 -28.05
C ASN A 228 -20.87 -32.94 -26.88
N GLU A 229 -22.06 -32.78 -26.31
CA GLU A 229 -22.98 -33.91 -26.23
C GLU A 229 -24.44 -33.45 -26.13
N GLN A 230 -25.24 -34.12 -26.93
CA GLN A 230 -26.66 -33.93 -27.17
C GLN A 230 -27.45 -34.28 -25.90
N ASP A 231 -28.45 -33.47 -25.53
CA ASP A 231 -29.81 -33.99 -25.54
C ASP A 231 -30.90 -32.90 -25.44
N ALA A 232 -32.00 -33.24 -26.11
CA ALA A 232 -33.26 -32.54 -26.39
C ALA A 232 -33.92 -31.82 -25.18
N GLY A 233 -34.74 -30.78 -25.34
CA GLY A 233 -35.35 -30.20 -26.53
C GLY A 233 -36.43 -29.14 -26.21
N SER A 234 -36.82 -28.41 -27.26
CA SER A 234 -38.09 -27.67 -27.46
C SER A 234 -38.53 -26.58 -26.45
N ASN A 235 -38.33 -25.33 -26.86
CA ASN A 235 -39.09 -24.11 -26.48
C ASN A 235 -40.54 -24.15 -27.07
N PRO A 236 -41.49 -23.19 -26.83
CA PRO A 236 -41.44 -21.97 -26.00
C PRO A 236 -42.74 -21.63 -25.20
N GLY A 237 -42.66 -20.68 -24.24
CA GLY A 237 -43.86 -20.15 -23.58
C GLY A 237 -43.69 -19.03 -22.54
N ASN A 238 -43.18 -17.87 -22.97
CA ASN A 238 -43.51 -16.50 -22.53
C ASN A 238 -43.46 -16.06 -21.04
N ASP A 239 -42.71 -14.96 -20.87
CA ASP A 239 -42.89 -13.82 -19.94
C ASP A 239 -42.42 -13.94 -18.48
N GLY A 240 -41.52 -13.03 -18.11
CA GLY A 240 -40.88 -12.94 -16.79
C GLY A 240 -39.37 -12.70 -16.90
N THR A 241 -38.95 -11.45 -17.05
CA THR A 241 -37.55 -11.03 -16.90
C THR A 241 -37.11 -11.20 -15.44
N GLU A 242 -36.63 -12.39 -15.07
CA GLU A 242 -35.76 -12.56 -13.91
C GLU A 242 -34.32 -12.38 -14.37
N SER A 243 -33.72 -11.25 -14.03
CA SER A 243 -32.28 -11.08 -14.08
C SER A 243 -31.67 -12.04 -13.06
N VAL A 244 -31.09 -13.14 -13.54
CA VAL A 244 -30.28 -14.03 -12.71
C VAL A 244 -29.04 -13.22 -12.26
N LEU A 245 -29.09 -12.72 -11.04
CA LEU A 245 -27.96 -12.13 -10.31
C LEU A 245 -26.88 -13.20 -10.20
N TYR A 246 -25.74 -13.01 -10.84
CA TYR A 246 -24.56 -13.80 -10.53
C TYR A 246 -23.70 -13.01 -9.54
N GLU A 247 -23.77 -13.47 -8.29
CA GLU A 247 -23.01 -12.97 -7.16
C GLU A 247 -21.53 -13.20 -7.43
N ASP A 248 -20.66 -12.19 -7.21
CA ASP A 248 -19.23 -12.42 -7.13
C ASP A 248 -19.01 -13.34 -5.91
N PRO A 249 -18.70 -14.63 -6.09
CA PRO A 249 -18.66 -15.58 -5.00
C PRO A 249 -17.47 -15.33 -4.08
N VAL A 250 -16.53 -14.43 -4.44
CA VAL A 250 -15.49 -13.94 -3.55
C VAL A 250 -16.06 -12.74 -2.79
N ARG A 251 -16.49 -11.66 -3.45
CA ARG A 251 -16.97 -10.47 -2.74
C ARG A 251 -18.21 -10.71 -1.86
N VAL A 252 -19.17 -11.53 -2.28
CA VAL A 252 -20.35 -11.90 -1.48
C VAL A 252 -19.97 -12.76 -0.26
N PHE A 253 -18.85 -13.47 -0.35
CA PHE A 253 -18.38 -14.34 0.73
C PHE A 253 -17.53 -13.58 1.75
N TYR A 254 -16.77 -12.58 1.31
CA TYR A 254 -15.88 -11.76 2.13
C TYR A 254 -16.54 -10.48 2.69
N CYS A 255 -17.37 -9.82 1.89
CA CYS A 255 -18.11 -8.61 2.27
C CYS A 255 -19.58 -8.97 2.52
N PRO A 256 -20.06 -8.99 3.78
CA PRO A 256 -21.40 -9.48 4.05
C PRO A 256 -22.50 -8.57 3.46
N ASP A 257 -23.41 -9.16 2.68
CA ASP A 257 -24.53 -8.46 2.02
C ASP A 257 -25.53 -7.83 3.00
N GLU A 258 -25.60 -8.36 4.23
CA GLU A 258 -26.56 -7.99 5.28
C GLU A 258 -26.00 -6.99 6.32
N THR A 259 -24.99 -6.20 5.98
CA THR A 259 -24.39 -5.26 6.93
C THR A 259 -25.20 -3.98 7.06
N THR A 260 -26.33 -4.07 7.76
CA THR A 260 -27.16 -2.90 8.14
C THR A 260 -26.76 -2.25 9.45
N SER A 261 -25.97 -2.95 10.29
CA SER A 261 -25.40 -2.37 11.49
C SER A 261 -24.18 -1.54 11.10
N GLY A 262 -24.40 -0.27 10.76
CA GLY A 262 -23.30 0.67 10.78
C GLY A 262 -22.79 0.86 12.21
N ILE A 263 -21.71 1.63 12.33
CA ILE A 263 -21.23 2.09 13.63
C ILE A 263 -21.40 3.60 13.68
N SER A 264 -22.11 4.09 14.68
CA SER A 264 -22.45 5.50 14.90
C SER A 264 -21.20 6.27 15.33
N GLY A 265 -20.49 6.80 14.33
CA GLY A 265 -19.26 7.55 14.53
C GLY A 265 -18.13 6.71 15.14
N GLY A 266 -16.94 7.28 15.16
CA GLY A 266 -15.78 6.66 15.83
C GLY A 266 -14.90 5.78 14.96
N ALA A 267 -15.33 5.35 13.77
CA ALA A 267 -14.51 4.65 12.79
C ALA A 267 -14.31 5.46 11.50
N ASP A 268 -13.13 5.34 10.91
CA ASP A 268 -12.81 5.78 9.56
C ASP A 268 -12.70 4.61 8.58
N LEU A 269 -12.47 3.40 9.11
CA LEU A 269 -12.45 2.13 8.41
C LEU A 269 -13.08 1.04 9.29
N LEU A 270 -14.09 0.34 8.75
CA LEU A 270 -14.74 -0.80 9.40
C LEU A 270 -14.33 -2.11 8.72
N ILE A 271 -13.84 -3.07 9.50
CA ILE A 271 -13.33 -4.34 8.98
C ILE A 271 -14.08 -5.52 9.59
N TYR A 272 -14.60 -6.42 8.75
CA TYR A 272 -15.22 -7.66 9.23
C TYR A 272 -14.15 -8.72 9.47
N ALA A 273 -13.98 -9.14 10.71
CA ALA A 273 -13.03 -10.19 11.07
C ALA A 273 -13.74 -11.56 11.06
N THR A 274 -13.18 -12.52 10.33
CA THR A 274 -13.64 -13.91 10.28
C THR A 274 -12.48 -14.89 10.49
N VAL A 275 -12.81 -16.18 10.62
CA VAL A 275 -11.81 -17.24 10.73
C VAL A 275 -12.18 -18.44 9.87
N ASN A 276 -11.17 -19.13 9.35
CA ASN A 276 -11.27 -20.42 8.65
C ASN A 276 -12.20 -20.45 7.43
N ARG A 277 -12.50 -19.30 6.80
CA ARG A 277 -13.28 -19.29 5.56
C ARG A 277 -12.41 -19.57 4.34
N HIS A 278 -11.16 -19.13 4.35
CA HIS A 278 -10.26 -19.13 3.19
C HIS A 278 -8.90 -19.76 3.48
N CYS A 279 -8.91 -20.85 4.23
CA CYS A 279 -7.71 -21.60 4.58
C CYS A 279 -7.55 -22.77 3.63
N GLY A 280 -6.87 -22.54 2.51
CA GLY A 280 -6.62 -23.59 1.53
C GLY A 280 -5.48 -23.24 0.57
N GLY A 281 -4.38 -23.98 0.69
CA GLY A 281 -3.68 -24.46 -0.50
C GLY A 281 -4.44 -25.69 -1.01
N GLU A 282 -4.96 -25.60 -2.23
CA GLU A 282 -5.78 -26.59 -2.95
C GLU A 282 -7.06 -27.10 -2.24
N ILE A 283 -8.17 -27.05 -2.98
CA ILE A 283 -9.44 -27.67 -2.60
C ILE A 283 -9.23 -29.19 -2.51
N TYR A 284 -8.99 -29.73 -1.31
CA TYR A 284 -9.11 -31.15 -1.02
C TYR A 284 -10.13 -31.38 0.10
N ILE A 285 -11.30 -31.86 -0.28
CA ILE A 285 -12.34 -32.34 0.64
C ILE A 285 -11.85 -33.65 1.29
N PRO A 286 -11.61 -33.74 2.61
CA PRO A 286 -11.19 -34.99 3.20
C PRO A 286 -12.40 -35.86 3.51
N THR A 287 -12.65 -36.86 2.68
CA THR A 287 -13.45 -38.02 3.09
C THR A 287 -12.63 -38.89 4.06
N SER A 288 -12.96 -38.77 5.34
CA SER A 288 -12.92 -39.79 6.40
C SER A 288 -11.59 -40.53 6.74
N ARG A 289 -11.30 -40.52 8.06
CA ARG A 289 -10.64 -41.58 8.85
C ARG A 289 -9.20 -41.95 8.51
N ASN A 290 -8.24 -41.41 9.26
CA ASN A 290 -7.49 -42.24 10.23
C ASN A 290 -6.63 -41.41 11.18
N ARG A 291 -6.90 -41.60 12.47
CA ARG A 291 -6.19 -41.04 13.62
C ARG A 291 -5.09 -42.01 14.02
N ARG A 292 -3.81 -41.61 13.97
CA ARG A 292 -2.75 -42.24 14.79
C ARG A 292 -1.77 -41.20 15.31
N THR A 293 -1.87 -41.02 16.63
CA THR A 293 -0.91 -40.36 17.52
C THR A 293 0.45 -41.04 17.49
N ARG A 294 1.55 -40.26 17.44
CA ARG A 294 2.82 -40.69 18.02
C ARG A 294 3.65 -39.50 18.49
N SER A 295 3.88 -39.47 19.80
CA SER A 295 4.81 -38.62 20.54
C SER A 295 6.26 -39.08 20.30
N GLY A 296 7.20 -38.13 20.22
CA GLY A 296 8.64 -38.40 20.30
C GLY A 296 9.55 -37.35 19.65
N ASN A 297 10.20 -36.55 20.51
CA ASN A 297 11.50 -35.87 20.39
C ASN A 297 11.67 -34.60 19.52
N ASN A 298 12.05 -33.54 20.23
CA ASN A 298 12.66 -32.28 19.78
C ASN A 298 13.84 -32.51 18.83
N GLN A 299 13.65 -32.25 17.53
CA GLN A 299 14.72 -31.94 16.58
C GLN A 299 14.15 -31.04 15.47
N ALA A 300 14.82 -29.90 15.27
CA ALA A 300 14.83 -29.04 14.09
C ALA A 300 13.54 -29.00 13.25
N GLN A 301 12.74 -27.96 13.46
CA GLN A 301 11.71 -27.53 12.54
C GLN A 301 12.41 -27.09 11.25
N GLU A 302 12.46 -27.99 10.26
CA GLU A 302 12.92 -27.70 8.91
C GLU A 302 12.03 -26.59 8.34
N ALA A 303 12.60 -25.39 8.21
CA ALA A 303 12.07 -24.30 7.39
C ALA A 303 12.09 -24.75 5.92
N GLY A 304 11.02 -25.43 5.52
CA GLY A 304 10.92 -26.11 4.24
C GLY A 304 9.53 -26.65 4.00
N GLY A 305 8.56 -25.74 3.92
CA GLY A 305 7.21 -26.02 3.46
C GLY A 305 6.54 -24.68 3.18
N GLY A 306 6.12 -24.44 1.94
CA GLY A 306 5.32 -23.27 1.60
C GLY A 306 4.16 -23.17 2.60
N GLY A 307 4.20 -22.13 3.41
CA GLY A 307 3.18 -21.88 4.42
C GLY A 307 1.84 -21.73 3.71
N GLY A 308 0.83 -22.47 4.16
CA GLY A 308 -0.53 -22.20 3.73
C GLY A 308 -0.93 -20.76 4.08
N THR A 309 -1.98 -20.26 3.44
CA THR A 309 -2.58 -18.95 3.74
C THR A 309 -2.75 -18.77 5.26
N LEU A 310 -2.15 -17.72 5.82
CA LEU A 310 -2.20 -17.40 7.25
C LEU A 310 -3.39 -16.50 7.57
N ALA A 311 -3.66 -15.57 6.67
CA ALA A 311 -4.86 -14.77 6.61
C ALA A 311 -5.10 -14.31 5.16
N SER A 312 -6.25 -13.72 4.91
CA SER A 312 -6.52 -13.01 3.66
C SER A 312 -7.44 -11.82 3.92
N ALA A 313 -7.24 -10.73 3.19
CA ALA A 313 -8.09 -9.56 3.30
C ALA A 313 -8.36 -8.86 1.97
N LEU A 314 -9.45 -8.08 1.96
CA LEU A 314 -9.80 -7.25 0.82
C LEU A 314 -10.61 -6.01 1.21
N SER A 315 -10.50 -4.97 0.39
CA SER A 315 -11.32 -3.76 0.49
C SER A 315 -12.72 -4.01 -0.09
N CYS A 316 -13.76 -3.72 0.68
CA CYS A 316 -15.15 -3.98 0.32
C CYS A 316 -15.85 -2.77 -0.34
N GLN A 317 -15.72 -1.57 0.25
CA GLN A 317 -16.39 -0.36 -0.23
C GLN A 317 -15.49 0.87 -0.12
N ARG A 318 -15.75 1.84 -1.00
CA ARG A 318 -15.03 3.13 -1.08
C ARG A 318 -16.02 4.30 -0.98
N ASP A 319 -15.55 5.45 -0.50
CA ASP A 319 -16.34 6.68 -0.38
C ASP A 319 -16.38 7.51 -1.69
N GLN A 320 -16.89 8.76 -1.65
CA GLN A 320 -16.91 9.70 -2.79
C GLN A 320 -15.52 10.11 -3.30
N TYR A 321 -14.49 9.89 -2.50
CA TYR A 321 -13.09 10.20 -2.79
C TYR A 321 -12.29 8.93 -3.08
N ASP A 322 -12.98 7.83 -3.36
CA ASP A 322 -12.44 6.50 -3.62
C ASP A 322 -11.60 5.90 -2.48
N ARG A 323 -11.65 6.48 -1.28
CA ARG A 323 -10.93 5.95 -0.12
C ARG A 323 -11.63 4.69 0.38
N PRO A 324 -10.91 3.59 0.67
CA PRO A 324 -11.49 2.43 1.36
C PRO A 324 -12.10 2.82 2.71
N ILE A 325 -13.34 2.41 2.95
CA ILE A 325 -14.08 2.68 4.20
C ILE A 325 -14.61 1.41 4.85
N THR A 326 -14.68 0.30 4.10
CA THR A 326 -14.97 -1.02 4.64
C THR A 326 -14.09 -2.08 4.02
N GLY A 327 -13.82 -3.15 4.77
CA GLY A 327 -13.08 -4.31 4.30
C GLY A 327 -13.39 -5.57 5.11
N SER A 328 -12.68 -6.64 4.82
CA SER A 328 -12.76 -7.90 5.56
C SER A 328 -11.38 -8.50 5.74
N ILE A 329 -11.19 -9.23 6.82
CA ILE A 329 -10.01 -10.06 7.09
C ILE A 329 -10.46 -11.44 7.58
N ASP A 330 -9.90 -12.50 7.02
CA ASP A 330 -10.14 -13.89 7.44
C ASP A 330 -8.83 -14.50 7.94
N PHE A 331 -8.81 -15.00 9.18
CA PHE A 331 -7.63 -15.66 9.75
C PHE A 331 -7.71 -17.17 9.66
N CYS A 332 -6.59 -17.80 9.32
CA CYS A 332 -6.44 -19.24 9.41
C CYS A 332 -5.91 -19.64 10.77
N LEU A 333 -6.76 -20.26 11.58
CA LEU A 333 -6.35 -20.69 12.92
C LEU A 333 -5.24 -21.74 12.90
N SER A 334 -5.08 -22.47 11.79
CA SER A 334 -3.92 -23.34 11.55
C SER A 334 -2.60 -22.58 11.41
N GLY A 335 -2.61 -21.32 11.00
CA GLY A 335 -1.41 -20.48 10.90
C GLY A 335 -0.88 -20.00 12.25
N MET A 336 -1.70 -20.03 13.30
CA MET A 336 -1.30 -19.71 14.68
C MET A 336 -0.67 -20.92 15.39
N ASP A 337 0.28 -21.58 14.74
CA ASP A 337 0.97 -22.74 15.32
C ASP A 337 1.87 -22.34 16.49
N GLY A 338 2.08 -23.27 17.43
CA GLY A 338 2.83 -22.99 18.67
C GLY A 338 2.02 -22.33 19.80
N THR A 339 0.76 -21.97 19.56
CA THR A 339 -0.13 -21.45 20.62
C THR A 339 -0.22 -22.44 21.80
N SER A 340 0.00 -21.95 23.00
CA SER A 340 -0.18 -22.66 24.27
C SER A 340 -1.56 -22.36 24.85
N SER A 341 -2.25 -23.40 25.35
CA SER A 341 -3.59 -23.23 25.96
C SER A 341 -3.49 -22.46 27.28
N VAL A 342 -4.40 -21.51 27.49
CA VAL A 342 -4.55 -20.75 28.74
C VAL A 342 -5.94 -20.95 29.34
N ASP A 343 -6.16 -20.49 30.58
CA ASP A 343 -7.51 -20.30 31.12
C ASP A 343 -8.15 -19.08 30.44
N VAL A 344 -8.96 -19.34 29.42
CA VAL A 344 -9.55 -18.30 28.56
C VAL A 344 -10.53 -17.42 29.31
N ASP A 345 -11.28 -17.97 30.28
CA ASP A 345 -12.29 -17.19 31.01
C ASP A 345 -11.60 -16.26 32.02
N GLU A 346 -10.52 -16.71 32.67
CA GLU A 346 -9.67 -15.86 33.51
C GLU A 346 -8.97 -14.77 32.69
N ALA A 347 -8.40 -15.13 31.53
CA ALA A 347 -7.71 -14.18 30.65
C ALA A 347 -8.65 -13.08 30.14
N ILE A 348 -9.89 -13.43 29.75
CA ILE A 348 -10.92 -12.46 29.34
C ILE A 348 -11.27 -11.55 30.53
N ALA A 349 -11.58 -12.12 31.69
CA ALA A 349 -11.96 -11.34 32.87
C ALA A 349 -10.87 -10.34 33.27
N GLN A 350 -9.60 -10.74 33.16
CA GLN A 350 -8.46 -9.86 33.42
C GLN A 350 -8.41 -8.68 32.43
N LYS A 351 -8.56 -8.94 31.13
CA LYS A 351 -8.54 -7.89 30.08
C LYS A 351 -9.73 -6.94 30.22
N GLU A 352 -10.93 -7.47 30.45
CA GLU A 352 -12.13 -6.65 30.65
C GLU A 352 -12.03 -5.78 31.91
N SER A 353 -11.41 -6.29 32.99
CA SER A 353 -11.16 -5.48 34.21
C SER A 353 -10.22 -4.29 33.97
N GLN A 354 -9.39 -4.35 32.93
CA GLN A 354 -8.49 -3.28 32.51
C GLN A 354 -9.13 -2.34 31.47
N GLY A 355 -10.39 -2.58 31.09
CA GLY A 355 -11.12 -1.78 30.11
C GLY A 355 -10.88 -2.20 28.64
N PHE A 356 -10.25 -3.36 28.41
CA PHE A 356 -10.09 -3.92 27.07
C PHE A 356 -11.24 -4.86 26.71
N GLY A 357 -11.43 -5.09 25.41
CA GLY A 357 -12.42 -6.04 24.90
C GLY A 357 -13.48 -5.42 24.00
N PRO A 358 -14.46 -6.24 23.56
CA PRO A 358 -15.52 -5.81 22.67
C PRO A 358 -16.42 -4.73 23.27
N SER A 359 -16.62 -3.67 22.50
CA SER A 359 -17.55 -2.55 22.76
C SER A 359 -18.85 -2.71 21.96
N PRO A 360 -19.95 -2.07 22.38
CA PRO A 360 -21.25 -2.19 21.71
C PRO A 360 -21.27 -1.56 20.30
N ASN A 361 -21.93 -2.22 19.35
CA ASN A 361 -22.34 -1.65 18.06
C ASN A 361 -23.61 -0.79 18.20
N ASP A 362 -24.15 -0.26 17.09
CA ASP A 362 -25.37 0.55 17.07
C ASP A 362 -26.63 -0.18 17.59
N ASN A 363 -26.60 -1.52 17.57
CA ASN A 363 -27.67 -2.37 18.10
C ASN A 363 -27.47 -2.72 19.59
N GLY A 364 -26.39 -2.25 20.22
CA GLY A 364 -26.03 -2.55 21.61
C GLY A 364 -25.33 -3.89 21.82
N GLU A 365 -24.87 -4.56 20.76
CA GLU A 365 -24.14 -5.84 20.83
C GLU A 365 -22.64 -5.60 21.02
N ASN A 366 -22.02 -6.17 22.06
CA ASN A 366 -20.57 -6.02 22.33
C ASN A 366 -19.72 -6.81 21.33
N VAL A 367 -19.51 -6.24 20.15
CA VAL A 367 -18.92 -6.96 18.99
C VAL A 367 -17.88 -6.14 18.23
N ILE A 368 -17.53 -4.95 18.74
CA ILE A 368 -16.59 -4.03 18.10
C ILE A 368 -15.29 -3.97 18.89
N VAL A 369 -14.15 -4.25 18.24
CA VAL A 369 -12.80 -4.07 18.82
C VAL A 369 -11.96 -3.09 17.99
N GLY A 370 -10.82 -2.64 18.54
CA GLY A 370 -9.93 -1.65 17.91
C GLY A 370 -10.15 -0.21 18.38
N SER A 371 -11.28 0.08 19.02
CA SER A 371 -11.53 1.40 19.66
C SER A 371 -10.66 1.65 20.89
N ASN A 372 -10.32 0.58 21.60
CA ASN A 372 -9.40 0.60 22.74
C ASN A 372 -8.04 0.05 22.26
N GLY A 373 -6.94 0.62 22.74
CA GLY A 373 -5.59 0.18 22.37
C GLY A 373 -5.31 -1.27 22.80
N ALA A 374 -4.18 -1.82 22.36
CA ALA A 374 -3.72 -3.12 22.84
C ALA A 374 -2.94 -3.00 24.15
N SER A 375 -2.91 -4.08 24.92
CA SER A 375 -2.07 -4.17 26.12
C SER A 375 -0.58 -4.31 25.78
N THR A 376 -0.29 -4.71 24.55
CA THR A 376 1.05 -4.96 24.02
C THR A 376 1.27 -4.16 22.74
N ILE A 377 2.54 -3.86 22.44
CA ILE A 377 2.96 -3.06 21.29
C ILE A 377 3.57 -4.02 20.26
N TRP A 378 3.25 -3.81 18.98
CA TRP A 378 3.99 -4.45 17.90
C TRP A 378 5.36 -3.78 17.76
N ASP A 379 6.45 -4.49 17.93
CA ASP A 379 7.80 -3.90 17.94
C ASP A 379 8.57 -4.12 16.63
N GLY A 380 7.85 -4.46 15.56
CA GLY A 380 8.39 -4.94 14.31
C GLY A 380 8.72 -6.42 14.39
N TRP A 381 8.37 -7.20 13.37
CA TRP A 381 8.84 -8.58 13.32
C TRP A 381 10.30 -8.55 12.86
N PHE A 382 11.23 -8.49 13.82
CA PHE A 382 12.67 -8.58 13.60
C PHE A 382 13.24 -9.96 13.97
N GLY A 383 12.40 -10.98 14.10
CA GLY A 383 12.82 -12.29 14.60
C GLY A 383 13.20 -12.29 16.08
N LYS A 384 12.81 -11.24 16.84
CA LYS A 384 12.96 -11.18 18.30
C LYS A 384 12.01 -12.18 18.95
N SER A 385 12.52 -12.97 19.89
CA SER A 385 11.67 -13.65 20.87
C SER A 385 11.35 -12.65 21.98
N MET A 386 10.08 -12.52 22.35
CA MET A 386 9.68 -11.64 23.44
C MET A 386 10.33 -12.06 24.75
N ASP A 387 10.64 -11.07 25.60
CA ASP A 387 11.05 -11.33 26.99
C ASP A 387 10.02 -12.22 27.69
N LEU A 388 10.51 -13.25 28.38
CA LEU A 388 9.71 -14.25 29.12
C LEU A 388 8.84 -13.65 30.25
N ASP A 389 8.97 -12.35 30.53
CA ASP A 389 8.18 -11.58 31.50
C ASP A 389 6.96 -10.86 30.87
N SER A 390 6.63 -11.16 29.61
CA SER A 390 5.47 -10.58 28.91
C SER A 390 4.12 -10.98 29.53
N PRO A 391 3.10 -10.09 29.58
CA PRO A 391 1.73 -10.41 29.98
C PRO A 391 1.04 -11.50 29.13
N LEU A 392 1.67 -11.91 28.03
CA LEU A 392 1.16 -12.92 27.09
C LEU A 392 1.74 -14.32 27.34
N GLU A 393 2.50 -14.52 28.42
CA GLU A 393 3.16 -15.79 28.77
C GLU A 393 3.92 -16.39 27.57
N SER A 394 3.75 -17.67 27.27
CA SER A 394 4.39 -18.38 26.15
C SER A 394 3.79 -18.07 24.77
N ASN A 395 2.76 -17.21 24.68
CA ASN A 395 2.08 -16.88 23.42
C ASN A 395 2.57 -15.58 22.76
N GLY A 396 3.53 -14.86 23.37
CA GLY A 396 4.04 -13.57 22.87
C GLY A 396 4.48 -13.60 21.40
N ASP A 397 5.31 -14.58 21.03
CA ASP A 397 5.82 -14.72 19.67
C ASP A 397 4.69 -14.98 18.64
N VAL A 398 3.71 -15.81 19.01
CA VAL A 398 2.54 -16.08 18.15
C VAL A 398 1.71 -14.81 17.95
N VAL A 399 1.52 -14.01 19.00
CA VAL A 399 0.77 -12.74 18.92
C VAL A 399 1.50 -11.75 18.01
N GLN A 400 2.81 -11.55 18.18
CA GLN A 400 3.60 -10.64 17.36
C GLN A 400 3.61 -11.06 15.88
N TYR A 401 3.78 -12.36 15.63
CA TYR A 401 3.75 -12.92 14.28
C TYR A 401 2.38 -12.70 13.62
N THR A 402 1.31 -13.07 14.34
CA THR A 402 -0.07 -12.93 13.84
C THR A 402 -0.47 -11.46 13.65
N ALA A 403 0.02 -10.56 14.51
CA ALA A 403 -0.16 -9.12 14.34
C ALA A 403 0.57 -8.60 13.09
N GLY A 404 1.79 -9.06 12.81
CA GLY A 404 2.48 -8.74 11.56
C GLY A 404 1.69 -9.18 10.32
N VAL A 405 1.15 -10.40 10.33
CA VAL A 405 0.25 -10.90 9.25
C VAL A 405 -0.99 -10.01 9.14
N ALA A 406 -1.63 -9.67 10.26
CA ALA A 406 -2.79 -8.79 10.25
C ALA A 406 -2.45 -7.39 9.70
N ILE A 407 -1.28 -6.83 10.04
CA ILE A 407 -0.81 -5.54 9.52
C ILE A 407 -0.65 -5.60 8.00
N HIS A 408 -0.03 -6.67 7.46
CA HIS A 408 0.08 -6.93 6.02
C HIS A 408 -1.31 -6.94 5.34
N GLU A 409 -2.21 -7.78 5.85
CA GLU A 409 -3.55 -7.94 5.29
C GLU A 409 -4.37 -6.64 5.34
N ILE A 410 -4.28 -5.90 6.45
CA ILE A 410 -4.94 -4.59 6.55
C ILE A 410 -4.30 -3.56 5.62
N GLY A 411 -3.02 -3.71 5.26
CA GLY A 411 -2.40 -2.96 4.16
C GLY A 411 -3.16 -3.10 2.84
N HIS A 412 -3.60 -4.31 2.48
CA HIS A 412 -4.45 -4.53 1.31
C HIS A 412 -5.82 -3.86 1.45
N VAL A 413 -6.43 -3.90 2.63
CA VAL A 413 -7.71 -3.21 2.90
C VAL A 413 -7.57 -1.69 2.76
N LEU A 414 -6.46 -1.13 3.25
CA LEU A 414 -6.14 0.30 3.16
C LEU A 414 -5.85 0.74 1.72
N GLY A 415 -5.52 -0.21 0.85
CA GLY A 415 -5.45 -0.04 -0.59
C GLY A 415 -4.06 -0.27 -1.19
N VAL A 416 -3.16 -0.96 -0.49
CA VAL A 416 -1.93 -1.52 -1.11
C VAL A 416 -2.33 -2.71 -1.98
N SER A 417 -2.85 -2.45 -3.16
CA SER A 417 -3.22 -3.49 -4.12
C SER A 417 -3.24 -2.95 -5.55
N SER A 418 -3.05 -3.83 -6.53
CA SER A 418 -3.09 -3.48 -7.96
C SER A 418 -4.40 -2.79 -8.35
N ASP A 419 -5.53 -3.27 -7.84
CA ASP A 419 -6.88 -2.74 -8.09
C ASP A 419 -7.04 -1.30 -7.57
N SER A 420 -6.40 -0.99 -6.45
CA SER A 420 -6.48 0.30 -5.77
C SER A 420 -5.75 1.41 -6.54
N LEU A 421 -4.68 1.09 -7.27
CA LEU A 421 -3.88 2.07 -8.03
C LEU A 421 -4.71 2.90 -9.02
N SER A 422 -5.74 2.29 -9.59
CA SER A 422 -6.66 2.96 -10.52
C SER A 422 -7.49 4.07 -9.84
N TYR A 423 -7.64 4.00 -8.52
CA TYR A 423 -8.40 4.90 -7.66
C TYR A 423 -7.58 6.00 -7.01
N PHE A 424 -6.28 6.03 -7.25
CA PHE A 424 -5.41 7.07 -6.69
C PHE A 424 -5.84 8.47 -7.13
N ARG A 425 -5.73 9.40 -6.19
CA ARG A 425 -6.05 10.80 -6.37
C ARG A 425 -4.83 11.64 -6.04
N HIS A 426 -4.74 12.79 -6.69
CA HIS A 426 -3.70 13.75 -6.40
C HIS A 426 -3.77 14.18 -4.92
N PRO A 427 -2.72 14.00 -4.10
CA PRO A 427 -2.82 14.14 -2.64
C PRO A 427 -3.19 15.55 -2.12
N ILE A 428 -2.93 16.59 -2.93
CA ILE A 428 -3.33 17.98 -2.63
C ILE A 428 -4.72 18.33 -3.18
N THR A 429 -5.02 18.02 -4.45
CA THR A 429 -6.23 18.52 -5.14
C THR A 429 -7.39 17.54 -5.11
N GLY A 430 -7.17 16.27 -4.79
CA GLY A 430 -8.18 15.22 -4.84
C GLY A 430 -8.59 14.80 -6.24
N TYR A 431 -7.95 15.33 -7.29
CA TYR A 431 -8.28 14.99 -8.67
C TYR A 431 -7.88 13.52 -8.97
N PRO A 432 -8.73 12.70 -9.61
CA PRO A 432 -8.39 11.32 -9.99
C PRO A 432 -7.16 11.25 -10.91
N LEU A 433 -6.10 10.55 -10.50
CA LEU A 433 -4.88 10.42 -11.32
C LEU A 433 -5.11 9.54 -12.55
N THR A 434 -6.10 8.66 -12.49
CA THR A 434 -6.58 7.87 -13.62
C THR A 434 -7.88 8.47 -14.17
N PRO A 435 -8.00 8.72 -15.49
CA PRO A 435 -9.21 9.29 -16.08
C PRO A 435 -10.49 8.48 -15.79
N ARG A 436 -11.62 9.19 -15.74
CA ARG A 436 -12.97 8.63 -15.51
C ARG A 436 -13.93 9.05 -16.63
N PRO A 437 -14.95 8.24 -16.97
CA PRO A 437 -15.18 6.87 -16.50
C PRO A 437 -14.07 5.92 -16.96
N PHE A 438 -13.89 4.81 -16.27
CA PHE A 438 -12.88 3.82 -16.65
C PHE A 438 -13.19 3.22 -18.01
N THR A 439 -12.13 3.07 -18.81
CA THR A 439 -12.20 2.46 -20.14
C THR A 439 -11.66 1.03 -20.10
N LEU A 440 -12.25 0.15 -20.90
CA LEU A 440 -11.70 -1.17 -21.18
C LEU A 440 -10.42 -1.01 -22.02
N SER A 441 -9.38 -1.77 -21.69
CA SER A 441 -8.12 -1.72 -22.41
C SER A 441 -7.39 -3.05 -22.30
N SER A 442 -6.69 -3.43 -23.37
CA SER A 442 -5.92 -4.68 -23.42
C SER A 442 -4.54 -4.46 -22.81
N VAL A 443 -4.16 -5.31 -21.86
CA VAL A 443 -2.89 -5.29 -21.13
C VAL A 443 -2.21 -6.64 -21.28
N THR A 444 -0.89 -6.62 -21.39
CA THR A 444 -0.07 -7.82 -21.23
C THR A 444 0.41 -7.90 -19.79
N CYS A 445 -0.10 -8.89 -19.06
CA CYS A 445 0.20 -9.14 -17.65
C CYS A 445 1.66 -9.56 -17.44
N VAL A 446 2.11 -9.59 -16.18
CA VAL A 446 3.46 -10.08 -15.80
C VAL A 446 3.74 -11.51 -16.26
N THR A 447 2.69 -12.31 -16.42
CA THR A 447 2.74 -13.69 -16.98
C THR A 447 2.95 -13.73 -18.48
N GLY A 448 2.82 -12.61 -19.19
CA GLY A 448 2.81 -12.53 -20.65
C GLY A 448 1.43 -12.72 -21.28
N GLU A 449 0.42 -13.10 -20.50
CA GLU A 449 -0.97 -13.25 -20.95
C GLU A 449 -1.58 -11.88 -21.30
N LYS A 450 -2.35 -11.81 -22.39
CA LYS A 450 -3.12 -10.60 -22.73
C LYS A 450 -4.51 -10.67 -22.10
N ARG A 451 -4.83 -9.72 -21.23
CA ARG A 451 -6.15 -9.56 -20.60
C ARG A 451 -6.78 -8.23 -20.95
N ASN A 452 -8.10 -8.20 -21.03
CA ASN A 452 -8.84 -6.94 -21.17
C ASN A 452 -9.30 -6.51 -19.79
N LEU A 453 -8.74 -5.41 -19.29
CA LEU A 453 -8.99 -4.89 -17.95
C LEU A 453 -9.67 -3.53 -18.03
N VAL A 454 -10.51 -3.24 -17.04
CA VAL A 454 -11.15 -1.94 -16.88
C VAL A 454 -10.41 -1.16 -15.81
N GLY A 455 -10.12 0.11 -16.09
CA GLY A 455 -9.52 1.00 -15.09
C GLY A 455 -8.04 0.72 -14.86
N ILE A 456 -7.28 0.54 -15.94
CA ILE A 456 -5.81 0.48 -15.83
C ILE A 456 -5.30 1.77 -15.20
N PRO A 457 -4.40 1.70 -14.20
CA PRO A 457 -3.76 2.88 -13.63
C PRO A 457 -3.09 3.73 -14.71
N SER A 458 -3.15 5.04 -14.57
CA SER A 458 -2.50 5.94 -15.52
C SER A 458 -0.98 5.84 -15.45
N LYS A 459 -0.31 6.34 -16.50
CA LYS A 459 1.15 6.42 -16.59
C LYS A 459 1.81 7.37 -15.59
N THR A 460 1.03 8.04 -14.73
CA THR A 460 1.56 8.82 -13.60
C THR A 460 1.56 8.02 -12.29
N VAL A 461 0.87 6.88 -12.27
CA VAL A 461 0.75 6.00 -11.10
C VAL A 461 1.58 4.74 -11.31
N MET A 462 1.44 4.10 -12.47
CA MET A 462 2.08 2.81 -12.74
C MET A 462 2.69 2.77 -14.14
N LYS A 463 3.82 2.07 -14.26
CA LYS A 463 4.52 1.83 -15.52
C LYS A 463 4.92 0.37 -15.65
N ALA A 464 4.85 -0.17 -16.86
CA ALA A 464 5.42 -1.47 -17.18
C ALA A 464 6.90 -1.36 -17.54
N GLY A 465 7.68 -2.36 -17.14
CA GLY A 465 9.10 -2.48 -17.45
C GLY A 465 9.50 -3.89 -17.85
N THR A 466 10.77 -4.04 -18.18
CA THR A 466 11.40 -5.33 -18.44
C THR A 466 12.75 -5.31 -17.78
N ASP A 467 13.02 -6.33 -16.98
CA ASP A 467 14.28 -6.46 -16.27
C ASP A 467 15.41 -6.71 -17.28
N LYS A 468 16.53 -6.00 -17.12
CA LYS A 468 17.62 -6.03 -18.11
C LYS A 468 18.37 -7.37 -18.08
N GLY A 469 18.52 -7.95 -16.89
CA GLY A 469 19.27 -9.20 -16.70
C GLY A 469 18.45 -10.42 -17.12
N THR A 470 17.21 -10.50 -16.65
CA THR A 470 16.35 -11.68 -16.87
C THR A 470 15.44 -11.54 -18.10
N GLY A 471 15.17 -10.33 -18.59
CA GLY A 471 14.15 -10.11 -19.61
C GLY A 471 12.70 -10.28 -19.10
N LYS A 472 12.52 -10.50 -17.79
CA LYS A 472 11.20 -10.67 -17.17
C LYS A 472 10.44 -9.35 -17.12
N ARG A 473 9.14 -9.38 -17.42
CA ARG A 473 8.25 -8.21 -17.33
C ARG A 473 7.87 -7.95 -15.89
N TYR A 474 7.87 -6.68 -15.49
CA TYR A 474 7.36 -6.21 -14.21
C TYR A 474 6.48 -4.97 -14.39
N PHE A 475 5.74 -4.62 -13.34
CA PHE A 475 5.12 -3.30 -13.18
C PHE A 475 5.76 -2.56 -12.00
N GLU A 476 5.70 -1.24 -12.03
CA GLU A 476 6.34 -0.38 -11.05
C GLU A 476 5.41 0.77 -10.71
N VAL A 477 5.32 1.08 -9.41
CA VAL A 477 4.59 2.23 -8.88
C VAL A 477 5.54 3.42 -8.91
N ILE A 478 5.19 4.43 -9.71
CA ILE A 478 6.08 5.55 -10.07
C ILE A 478 5.59 6.89 -9.53
N THR A 479 4.81 6.86 -8.44
CA THR A 479 4.33 8.09 -7.81
C THR A 479 5.48 8.83 -7.12
N PRO A 480 5.44 10.17 -7.00
CA PRO A 480 6.62 10.97 -6.67
C PRO A 480 7.26 10.66 -5.30
N THR A 481 6.46 10.44 -4.26
CA THR A 481 6.98 10.13 -2.92
C THR A 481 7.56 8.72 -2.90
N VAL A 482 6.87 7.75 -3.51
CA VAL A 482 7.36 6.38 -3.71
C VAL A 482 8.71 6.38 -4.42
N GLN A 483 8.82 7.10 -5.55
CA GLN A 483 10.06 7.22 -6.30
C GLN A 483 11.19 7.78 -5.42
N ARG A 484 10.95 8.86 -4.68
CA ARG A 484 11.97 9.48 -3.79
C ARG A 484 12.40 8.53 -2.67
N ILE A 485 11.47 7.79 -2.06
CA ILE A 485 11.80 6.80 -1.04
C ILE A 485 12.71 5.70 -1.61
N VAL A 486 12.38 5.17 -2.79
CA VAL A 486 13.20 4.12 -3.44
C VAL A 486 14.59 4.66 -3.79
N GLN A 487 14.68 5.87 -4.33
CA GLN A 487 15.97 6.50 -4.64
C GLN A 487 16.85 6.63 -3.39
N ASN A 488 16.27 7.10 -2.29
CA ASN A 488 16.96 7.26 -1.01
C ASN A 488 17.35 5.90 -0.42
N HIS A 489 16.46 4.91 -0.46
CA HIS A 489 16.69 3.57 0.10
C HIS A 489 17.88 2.87 -0.56
N PHE A 490 17.90 2.81 -1.90
CA PHE A 490 18.97 2.11 -2.61
C PHE A 490 20.20 2.99 -2.88
N ASN A 491 20.20 4.27 -2.50
CA ASN A 491 21.18 5.26 -2.96
C ASN A 491 21.30 5.27 -4.50
N CYS A 492 20.16 5.36 -5.18
CA CYS A 492 20.10 5.30 -6.64
C CYS A 492 19.21 6.40 -7.22
N SER A 493 19.83 7.48 -7.69
CA SER A 493 19.11 8.64 -8.24
C SER A 493 18.35 8.35 -9.55
N THR A 494 18.67 7.26 -10.26
CA THR A 494 17.99 6.86 -11.50
C THR A 494 16.79 5.96 -11.27
N ALA A 495 16.53 5.52 -10.03
CA ALA A 495 15.38 4.70 -9.71
C ALA A 495 14.07 5.44 -10.07
N THR A 496 13.14 4.71 -10.70
CA THR A 496 11.90 5.28 -11.25
C THR A 496 10.68 5.04 -10.37
N GLY A 497 10.73 4.06 -9.47
CA GLY A 497 9.63 3.73 -8.57
C GLY A 497 9.87 2.42 -7.82
N ALA A 498 8.82 1.90 -7.19
CA ALA A 498 8.87 0.61 -6.50
C ALA A 498 8.29 -0.49 -7.38
N ARG A 499 9.09 -1.51 -7.70
CA ARG A 499 8.65 -2.66 -8.50
C ARG A 499 7.64 -3.50 -7.71
N LEU A 500 6.62 -3.95 -8.42
CA LEU A 500 5.64 -4.93 -7.94
C LEU A 500 6.10 -6.33 -8.35
N GLU A 501 5.67 -7.33 -7.58
CA GLU A 501 6.02 -8.74 -7.82
C GLU A 501 5.80 -9.14 -9.28
N ASN A 502 6.78 -9.83 -9.85
CA ASN A 502 6.70 -10.32 -11.24
C ASN A 502 6.43 -11.85 -11.32
N GLN A 503 6.44 -12.51 -10.17
CA GLN A 503 6.07 -13.90 -9.94
C GLN A 503 4.76 -13.93 -9.17
N PRO A 504 3.61 -13.86 -9.87
CA PRO A 504 2.35 -13.61 -9.22
C PRO A 504 1.98 -14.76 -8.27
N THR A 505 1.73 -14.40 -7.02
CA THR A 505 1.22 -15.29 -5.96
C THR A 505 -0.30 -15.51 -6.04
N GLY A 506 -0.97 -14.80 -6.94
CA GLY A 506 -2.40 -14.91 -7.23
C GLY A 506 -2.74 -14.66 -8.70
N ALA A 507 -4.03 -14.47 -9.00
CA ALA A 507 -4.49 -14.25 -10.39
C ALA A 507 -4.26 -12.83 -10.92
N ASP A 508 -3.57 -11.96 -10.17
CA ASP A 508 -3.40 -10.54 -10.51
C ASP A 508 -2.52 -10.32 -11.75
N CYS A 509 -2.86 -9.30 -12.54
CA CYS A 509 -2.17 -9.01 -13.80
C CYS A 509 -0.87 -8.22 -13.61
N PHE A 510 -0.78 -7.40 -12.55
CA PHE A 510 0.25 -6.39 -12.34
C PHE A 510 1.25 -6.75 -11.23
N GLY A 511 0.79 -7.50 -10.22
CA GLY A 511 1.41 -7.68 -8.91
C GLY A 511 0.67 -6.88 -7.84
N SER A 512 0.35 -7.51 -6.69
CA SER A 512 -0.31 -6.85 -5.55
C SER A 512 0.61 -6.59 -4.36
N HIS A 513 1.86 -7.05 -4.46
CA HIS A 513 2.90 -6.93 -3.46
C HIS A 513 4.13 -6.21 -4.03
N PHE A 514 4.98 -5.69 -3.14
CA PHE A 514 6.31 -5.25 -3.54
C PHE A 514 7.18 -6.45 -3.92
N ASP A 515 8.05 -6.23 -4.89
CA ASP A 515 8.89 -7.28 -5.46
C ASP A 515 9.92 -7.81 -4.45
N GLU A 516 9.85 -9.11 -4.13
CA GLU A 516 10.69 -9.78 -3.14
C GLU A 516 12.20 -9.68 -3.44
N ARG A 517 12.58 -9.62 -4.72
CA ARG A 517 13.98 -9.45 -5.13
C ARG A 517 14.54 -8.07 -4.74
N HIS A 518 13.68 -7.10 -4.43
CA HIS A 518 14.09 -5.74 -4.07
C HIS A 518 13.69 -5.37 -2.64
N PHE A 519 12.59 -5.92 -2.13
CA PHE A 519 11.95 -5.49 -0.89
C PHE A 519 11.68 -6.65 0.07
N PHE A 520 12.54 -7.68 0.08
CA PHE A 520 12.43 -8.89 0.93
C PHE A 520 12.06 -8.63 2.40
N THR A 521 12.57 -7.55 2.99
CA THR A 521 12.28 -7.21 4.40
C THR A 521 10.97 -6.46 4.61
N ASP A 522 10.32 -5.99 3.55
CA ASP A 522 9.13 -5.15 3.62
C ASP A 522 7.89 -5.99 3.96
N ILE A 523 7.07 -5.49 4.88
CA ILE A 523 5.84 -6.18 5.30
C ILE A 523 4.84 -6.36 4.15
N MET A 524 4.92 -5.58 3.07
CA MET A 524 4.06 -5.73 1.88
C MET A 524 4.76 -6.50 0.73
N GLY A 525 5.82 -7.25 1.04
CA GLY A 525 6.31 -8.33 0.17
C GLY A 525 5.29 -9.45 0.01
N ALA A 526 5.44 -10.28 -1.01
CA ALA A 526 4.53 -11.39 -1.31
C ALA A 526 4.69 -12.59 -0.36
N VAL A 527 5.83 -12.68 0.35
CA VAL A 527 6.14 -13.75 1.29
C VAL A 527 6.39 -13.15 2.66
N PHE A 528 5.47 -13.41 3.58
CA PHE A 528 5.66 -13.03 4.98
C PHE A 528 6.75 -13.89 5.62
N SER A 529 7.94 -13.34 5.85
CA SER A 529 9.08 -14.11 6.35
C SER A 529 9.05 -14.28 7.87
N PRO A 530 9.24 -15.49 8.42
CA PRO A 530 9.43 -15.68 9.87
C PRO A 530 10.71 -15.02 10.42
N ALA A 531 11.60 -14.52 9.57
CA ALA A 531 12.81 -13.82 9.97
C ALA A 531 12.58 -12.33 10.19
N VAL A 532 11.92 -11.67 9.24
CA VAL A 532 11.76 -10.21 9.25
C VAL A 532 10.57 -9.77 8.42
N ASN A 533 9.78 -8.83 8.93
CA ASN A 533 8.85 -8.02 8.14
C ASN A 533 8.72 -6.67 8.81
N VAL A 534 9.13 -5.60 8.11
CA VAL A 534 9.07 -4.23 8.62
C VAL A 534 8.04 -3.41 7.89
N LEU A 535 7.26 -2.63 8.63
CA LEU A 535 6.45 -1.58 8.04
C LEU A 535 7.39 -0.44 7.62
N SER A 536 7.68 -0.35 6.33
CA SER A 536 8.71 0.54 5.83
C SER A 536 8.17 1.93 5.45
N PRO A 537 9.06 2.93 5.29
CA PRO A 537 8.71 4.21 4.68
C PRO A 537 8.09 4.07 3.27
N LEU A 538 8.38 2.99 2.54
CA LEU A 538 7.83 2.74 1.20
C LEU A 538 6.32 2.49 1.25
N VAL A 539 5.86 1.66 2.20
CA VAL A 539 4.41 1.41 2.40
C VAL A 539 3.67 2.70 2.73
N LEU A 540 4.25 3.52 3.61
CA LEU A 540 3.68 4.82 3.97
C LEU A 540 3.65 5.78 2.79
N ALA A 541 4.69 5.84 1.97
CA ALA A 541 4.72 6.67 0.76
C ALA A 541 3.69 6.24 -0.27
N TYR A 542 3.51 4.92 -0.46
CA TYR A 542 2.47 4.38 -1.33
C TYR A 542 1.07 4.84 -0.87
N LEU A 543 0.79 4.73 0.43
CA LEU A 543 -0.50 5.13 0.99
C LEU A 543 -0.69 6.65 1.04
N GLU A 544 0.37 7.45 1.23
CA GLU A 544 0.32 8.91 1.14
C GLU A 544 0.05 9.38 -0.31
N ASP A 545 0.73 8.77 -1.30
CA ASP A 545 0.57 9.07 -2.72
C ASP A 545 -0.79 8.63 -3.30
N SER A 546 -1.50 7.73 -2.61
CA SER A 546 -2.90 7.41 -2.95
C SER A 546 -3.84 8.61 -2.89
N GLY A 547 -3.46 9.62 -2.09
CA GLY A 547 -4.25 10.81 -1.80
C GLY A 547 -5.33 10.62 -0.73
N TRP A 548 -5.44 9.43 -0.14
CA TRP A 548 -6.40 9.11 0.91
C TRP A 548 -5.89 9.41 2.32
N TYR A 549 -4.58 9.28 2.53
CA TYR A 549 -3.93 9.34 3.83
C TYR A 549 -2.85 10.43 3.87
N ARG A 550 -2.39 10.74 5.09
CA ARG A 550 -1.11 11.40 5.36
C ARG A 550 -0.28 10.45 6.21
N ALA A 551 1.01 10.35 5.90
CA ALA A 551 1.92 9.42 6.57
C ALA A 551 2.57 10.08 7.80
N ASN A 552 2.63 9.34 8.90
CA ASN A 552 3.42 9.66 10.08
C ASN A 552 4.74 8.88 10.05
N TYR A 553 5.73 9.39 9.33
CA TYR A 553 7.07 8.78 9.23
C TYR A 553 7.86 8.78 10.55
N GLN A 554 7.38 9.48 11.59
CA GLN A 554 7.99 9.50 12.91
C GLN A 554 7.42 8.44 13.86
N SER A 555 6.46 7.63 13.39
CA SER A 555 5.89 6.55 14.19
C SER A 555 6.96 5.54 14.60
N ASN A 556 6.89 5.06 15.84
CA ASN A 556 7.81 4.04 16.36
C ASN A 556 7.62 2.66 15.68
N TYR A 557 6.54 2.48 14.92
CA TYR A 557 6.25 1.26 14.16
C TYR A 557 6.90 1.24 12.77
N VAL A 558 7.49 2.36 12.34
CA VAL A 558 8.08 2.51 11.01
C VAL A 558 9.57 2.27 11.09
N HIS A 559 10.07 1.33 10.30
CA HIS A 559 11.49 0.96 10.27
C HIS A 559 12.02 0.91 8.85
N ILE A 560 13.27 1.31 8.66
CA ILE A 560 13.93 1.21 7.36
C ILE A 560 14.17 -0.27 7.05
N GLY A 561 13.75 -0.74 5.88
CA GLY A 561 14.10 -2.08 5.40
C GLY A 561 15.61 -2.18 5.18
N THR A 562 16.24 -3.24 5.65
CA THR A 562 17.70 -3.38 5.51
C THR A 562 18.08 -3.91 4.13
N PHE A 563 17.18 -4.65 3.46
CA PHE A 563 17.49 -5.31 2.19
C PHE A 563 17.83 -4.31 1.09
N GLY A 564 19.02 -4.46 0.50
CA GLY A 564 19.55 -3.57 -0.54
C GLY A 564 19.77 -2.11 -0.12
N HIS A 565 19.68 -1.79 1.17
CA HIS A 565 19.82 -0.41 1.65
C HIS A 565 21.23 0.13 1.36
N GLY A 566 21.31 1.25 0.65
CA GLY A 566 22.56 1.86 0.21
C GLY A 566 23.36 1.05 -0.83
N ALA A 567 22.80 0.00 -1.44
CA ALA A 567 23.53 -0.91 -2.33
C ALA A 567 23.88 -0.31 -3.72
N GLY A 568 23.32 0.84 -4.07
CA GLY A 568 23.53 1.53 -5.35
C GLY A 568 22.65 1.00 -6.48
N CYS A 569 22.70 1.68 -7.63
CA CYS A 569 21.84 1.37 -8.78
C CYS A 569 22.03 -0.03 -9.37
N ALA A 570 23.24 -0.59 -9.30
CA ALA A 570 23.51 -1.94 -9.79
C ALA A 570 22.62 -2.99 -9.11
N PHE A 571 22.25 -2.78 -7.83
CA PHE A 571 21.32 -3.66 -7.12
C PHE A 571 19.94 -3.79 -7.80
N LEU A 572 19.46 -2.69 -8.40
CA LEU A 572 18.17 -2.62 -9.09
C LEU A 572 18.26 -3.01 -10.58
N GLU A 573 19.44 -2.86 -11.19
CA GLU A 573 19.61 -2.94 -12.64
C GLU A 573 20.27 -4.23 -13.13
N GLU A 574 21.03 -4.92 -12.29
CA GLU A 574 21.84 -6.09 -12.64
C GLU A 574 21.30 -7.39 -12.03
N SER A 575 21.79 -8.54 -12.50
CA SER A 575 21.42 -9.85 -11.96
C SER A 575 22.04 -10.08 -10.59
N CYS A 576 21.33 -10.79 -9.70
CA CYS A 576 21.82 -11.12 -8.35
C CYS A 576 23.01 -12.10 -8.36
N ILE A 577 23.12 -12.89 -9.42
CA ILE A 577 24.20 -13.83 -9.71
C ILE A 577 24.67 -13.55 -11.14
N ASP A 578 25.99 -13.52 -11.35
CA ASP A 578 26.57 -13.38 -12.69
C ASP A 578 26.57 -14.72 -13.46
N SER A 579 26.91 -14.67 -14.75
CA SER A 579 26.94 -15.85 -15.63
C SER A 579 27.90 -16.94 -15.17
N ASP A 580 28.90 -16.59 -14.36
CA ASP A 580 29.90 -17.50 -13.80
C ASP A 580 29.47 -18.07 -12.44
N GLY A 581 28.33 -17.66 -11.90
CA GLY A 581 27.81 -18.11 -10.60
C GLY A 581 28.35 -17.33 -9.39
N ASN A 582 28.95 -16.16 -9.59
CA ASN A 582 29.42 -15.31 -8.50
C ASN A 582 28.36 -14.27 -8.08
N VAL A 583 28.45 -13.82 -6.84
CA VAL A 583 27.66 -12.70 -6.33
C VAL A 583 28.38 -11.39 -6.65
N PRO A 584 27.80 -10.47 -7.44
CA PRO A 584 28.40 -9.16 -7.70
C PRO A 584 28.56 -8.32 -6.43
N GLU A 585 29.49 -7.37 -6.42
CA GLU A 585 29.79 -6.53 -5.24
C GLU A 585 28.57 -5.78 -4.68
N ALA A 586 27.71 -5.26 -5.57
CA ALA A 586 26.47 -4.58 -5.20
C ALA A 586 25.47 -5.51 -4.48
N MET A 587 25.57 -6.82 -4.73
CA MET A 587 24.69 -7.88 -4.21
C MET A 587 25.20 -8.48 -2.90
N GLU A 588 26.48 -8.23 -2.54
CA GLU A 588 27.08 -8.71 -1.29
C GLU A 588 26.30 -8.25 -0.06
N GLY A 589 26.12 -9.17 0.90
CA GLY A 589 25.35 -8.98 2.13
C GLY A 589 23.86 -9.32 2.01
N ASN A 590 23.32 -9.38 0.78
CA ASN A 590 21.90 -9.67 0.54
C ASN A 590 21.71 -11.02 -0.15
N PHE A 591 22.58 -11.36 -1.12
CA PHE A 591 22.55 -12.61 -1.87
C PHE A 591 23.79 -13.47 -1.59
N CYS A 592 23.74 -14.75 -1.96
CA CYS A 592 24.80 -15.71 -1.69
C CYS A 592 24.94 -16.74 -2.81
N ASN A 593 26.08 -17.43 -2.94
CA ASN A 593 26.26 -18.45 -3.99
C ASN A 593 26.88 -19.76 -3.46
N SER A 594 26.91 -19.94 -2.14
CA SER A 594 27.48 -21.13 -1.53
C SER A 594 26.54 -22.31 -1.70
N LEU A 595 26.92 -23.29 -2.53
CA LEU A 595 26.12 -24.49 -2.72
C LEU A 595 25.96 -25.26 -1.40
N ILE A 596 24.72 -25.66 -1.12
CA ILE A 596 24.42 -26.61 -0.07
C ILE A 596 24.71 -28.02 -0.57
N SER A 597 25.40 -28.79 0.28
CA SER A 597 25.74 -30.17 0.00
C SER A 597 24.53 -31.06 0.22
N ALA A 598 24.40 -32.10 -0.59
CA ALA A 598 23.39 -33.13 -0.45
C ALA A 598 24.03 -34.49 -0.20
N SER A 599 23.45 -35.26 0.72
CA SER A 599 23.87 -36.63 1.02
C SER A 599 22.65 -37.54 1.00
N GLY A 600 22.72 -38.63 0.23
CA GLY A 600 21.59 -39.55 0.07
C GLY A 600 20.34 -38.91 -0.56
N GLY A 601 20.49 -37.80 -1.29
CA GLY A 601 19.40 -37.09 -1.93
C GLY A 601 18.63 -36.12 -1.03
N SER A 602 19.18 -35.79 0.14
CA SER A 602 18.65 -34.77 1.05
C SER A 602 19.76 -33.80 1.43
N ILE A 603 19.38 -32.59 1.84
CA ILE A 603 20.33 -31.57 2.30
C ILE A 603 21.14 -32.10 3.48
N ASP A 604 22.45 -31.90 3.42
CA ASP A 604 23.39 -32.19 4.51
C ASP A 604 24.11 -30.90 4.92
N LEU A 605 23.56 -30.22 5.93
CA LEU A 605 24.13 -28.99 6.46
C LEU A 605 25.50 -29.20 7.12
N SER A 606 25.83 -30.43 7.56
CA SER A 606 27.11 -30.72 8.22
C SER A 606 28.29 -30.74 7.25
N SER A 607 28.01 -30.92 5.95
CA SER A 607 28.98 -30.88 4.85
C SER A 607 28.72 -29.72 3.87
N SER A 608 27.80 -28.83 4.20
CA SER A 608 27.46 -27.66 3.37
C SER A 608 28.50 -26.55 3.48
N GLY A 609 28.42 -25.59 2.54
CA GLY A 609 29.25 -24.40 2.53
C GLY A 609 29.16 -23.56 3.81
N PRO A 610 29.97 -22.49 3.92
CA PRO A 610 30.05 -21.70 5.14
C PRO A 610 28.69 -21.13 5.53
N GLN A 611 28.41 -21.14 6.84
CA GLN A 611 27.30 -20.41 7.41
C GLN A 611 27.53 -18.91 7.21
N LYS A 612 26.50 -18.23 6.73
CA LYS A 612 26.47 -16.80 6.44
C LYS A 612 25.53 -16.09 7.41
N CYS A 613 25.53 -14.76 7.35
CA CYS A 613 24.46 -13.97 7.95
C CYS A 613 23.28 -13.88 7.00
N ASP A 614 22.08 -13.95 7.55
CA ASP A 614 20.87 -13.64 6.79
C ASP A 614 20.88 -12.15 6.38
N PRO A 615 20.07 -11.72 5.40
CA PRO A 615 20.11 -10.33 4.90
C PRO A 615 19.78 -9.26 5.96
N THR A 616 19.23 -9.65 7.11
CA THR A 616 18.96 -8.74 8.23
C THR A 616 20.07 -8.68 9.26
N HIS A 617 21.05 -9.60 9.17
CA HIS A 617 22.08 -9.81 10.17
C HIS A 617 21.51 -10.06 11.58
N THR A 618 20.29 -10.56 11.70
CA THR A 618 19.71 -10.95 12.99
C THR A 618 19.87 -12.45 13.25
N GLN A 619 20.21 -13.20 12.20
CA GLN A 619 20.30 -14.65 12.21
C GLN A 619 21.52 -15.14 11.44
N LYS A 620 22.05 -16.28 11.88
CA LYS A 620 22.99 -17.08 11.09
C LYS A 620 22.20 -18.04 10.21
N ALA A 621 22.57 -18.20 8.95
CA ALA A 621 21.85 -19.04 8.00
C ALA A 621 22.81 -19.70 7.01
N TYR A 622 22.30 -20.65 6.23
CA TYR A 622 22.98 -21.17 5.06
C TYR A 622 22.35 -20.60 3.79
N CYS A 623 23.18 -20.52 2.75
CA CYS A 623 22.74 -20.03 1.46
C CYS A 623 21.65 -20.92 0.87
N ASP A 624 20.52 -20.35 0.46
CA ASP A 624 19.46 -21.06 -0.23
C ASP A 624 19.83 -21.29 -1.70
N TRP A 625 20.75 -22.22 -1.94
CA TRP A 625 21.27 -22.52 -3.28
C TRP A 625 21.65 -23.99 -3.39
N VAL A 626 21.01 -24.70 -4.32
CA VAL A 626 21.15 -26.15 -4.51
C VAL A 626 21.28 -26.51 -5.99
N ASP A 627 21.92 -27.64 -6.24
CA ASP A 627 21.86 -28.35 -7.53
C ASP A 627 20.71 -29.37 -7.47
N THR A 628 19.71 -29.22 -8.33
CA THR A 628 18.53 -30.10 -8.40
C THR A 628 18.91 -31.56 -8.66
N ASN A 629 20.02 -31.84 -9.34
CA ASN A 629 20.47 -33.21 -9.61
C ASN A 629 20.97 -33.93 -8.35
N ALA A 630 21.38 -33.18 -7.33
CA ALA A 630 21.92 -33.73 -6.10
C ALA A 630 20.80 -34.09 -5.09
N LEU A 631 19.56 -33.70 -5.36
CA LEU A 631 18.42 -33.85 -4.45
C LEU A 631 17.35 -34.79 -5.03
N ILE A 632 16.72 -35.58 -4.16
CA ILE A 632 15.61 -36.48 -4.53
C ILE A 632 14.24 -35.78 -4.37
N GLY A 633 14.18 -34.65 -3.65
CA GLY A 633 13.00 -33.77 -3.58
C GLY A 633 13.07 -32.69 -2.48
N ILE A 634 12.00 -31.89 -2.35
CA ILE A 634 11.86 -30.89 -1.27
C ILE A 634 11.42 -31.57 0.04
N GLY A 635 12.27 -31.51 1.06
CA GLY A 635 12.03 -32.12 2.36
C GLY A 635 11.75 -33.61 2.25
N LYS A 636 10.85 -34.14 3.08
CA LYS A 636 10.40 -35.55 3.02
C LYS A 636 9.18 -35.75 2.10
N THR A 637 8.84 -34.76 1.28
CA THR A 637 7.57 -34.75 0.52
C THR A 637 7.62 -35.56 -0.78
N GLY A 638 8.82 -35.90 -1.27
CA GLY A 638 9.00 -36.70 -2.48
C GLY A 638 8.67 -35.98 -3.80
N GLN A 639 8.42 -34.66 -3.78
CA GLN A 639 8.29 -33.85 -4.98
C GLN A 639 9.66 -33.59 -5.60
N THR A 640 9.84 -33.95 -6.87
CA THR A 640 11.05 -33.67 -7.64
C THR A 640 11.28 -32.16 -7.75
N LEU A 641 12.49 -31.70 -7.46
CA LEU A 641 12.83 -30.28 -7.57
C LEU A 641 13.07 -29.96 -9.05
N GLU A 642 12.16 -29.20 -9.66
CA GLU A 642 12.30 -28.76 -11.05
C GLU A 642 13.43 -27.73 -11.19
N SER A 643 13.98 -27.55 -12.41
CA SER A 643 14.89 -26.43 -12.71
C SER A 643 14.19 -25.09 -12.52
N ALA A 644 14.95 -24.01 -12.32
CA ALA A 644 14.40 -22.67 -12.37
C ALA A 644 13.79 -22.39 -13.76
N PRO A 645 12.75 -21.54 -13.88
CA PRO A 645 12.27 -21.03 -15.16
C PRO A 645 13.41 -20.38 -15.96
N GLU A 646 13.36 -20.46 -17.29
CA GLU A 646 14.43 -19.98 -18.19
C GLU A 646 14.87 -18.53 -17.89
N PHE A 647 13.92 -17.63 -17.62
CA PHE A 647 14.20 -16.23 -17.26
C PHE A 647 15.02 -16.07 -15.97
N PHE A 648 15.04 -17.07 -15.10
CA PHE A 648 15.71 -17.05 -13.80
C PHE A 648 16.87 -18.05 -13.70
N GLN A 649 17.34 -18.57 -14.83
CA GLN A 649 18.57 -19.36 -14.89
C GLN A 649 19.76 -18.41 -15.08
N TYR A 650 20.44 -18.09 -13.98
CA TYR A 650 21.51 -17.07 -13.96
C TYR A 650 22.86 -17.57 -14.46
N VAL A 651 23.16 -18.86 -14.29
CA VAL A 651 24.47 -19.44 -14.58
C VAL A 651 24.46 -20.09 -15.96
N ASP A 652 25.40 -19.68 -16.80
CA ASP A 652 25.53 -20.22 -18.15
C ASP A 652 25.82 -21.73 -18.11
N ASP A 653 25.20 -22.48 -19.01
CA ASP A 653 25.34 -23.94 -19.14
C ASP A 653 24.97 -24.76 -17.87
N ASN A 654 24.31 -24.15 -16.87
CA ASN A 654 23.84 -24.87 -15.68
C ASN A 654 22.43 -24.46 -15.22
N SER A 655 21.43 -25.08 -15.84
CA SER A 655 20.00 -24.88 -15.52
C SER A 655 19.53 -25.51 -14.20
N ASN A 656 20.40 -26.24 -13.50
CA ASN A 656 20.02 -27.04 -12.32
C ASN A 656 20.23 -26.28 -11.00
N LEU A 657 20.84 -25.10 -11.07
CA LEU A 657 21.04 -24.24 -9.90
C LEU A 657 19.79 -23.40 -9.63
N ARG A 658 19.35 -23.42 -8.38
CA ARG A 658 18.21 -22.63 -7.90
C ARG A 658 18.19 -22.57 -6.37
N PRO A 659 17.37 -21.68 -5.80
CA PRO A 659 16.99 -21.78 -4.40
C PRO A 659 16.17 -23.04 -4.13
N TYR A 660 16.39 -23.61 -2.95
CA TYR A 660 15.72 -24.81 -2.48
C TYR A 660 14.31 -24.51 -1.97
N THR A 661 14.10 -23.40 -1.25
CA THR A 661 12.77 -23.04 -0.71
C THR A 661 12.27 -21.66 -1.12
N PHE A 662 13.14 -20.65 -1.22
CA PHE A 662 12.74 -19.27 -1.43
C PHE A 662 12.92 -18.85 -2.90
N THR A 663 11.89 -19.09 -3.72
CA THR A 663 11.92 -18.75 -5.15
C THR A 663 11.36 -17.37 -5.49
N ALA A 664 10.65 -16.73 -4.55
CA ALA A 664 9.89 -15.52 -4.80
C ALA A 664 10.76 -14.29 -5.13
N ALA A 665 12.02 -14.25 -4.67
CA ALA A 665 13.00 -13.22 -5.06
C ALA A 665 13.65 -13.54 -6.41
N ASP A 666 12.86 -13.78 -7.46
CA ASP A 666 13.35 -14.09 -8.81
C ASP A 666 14.35 -15.26 -8.86
N TYR A 667 14.17 -16.27 -8.00
CA TYR A 667 15.14 -17.36 -7.81
C TYR A 667 16.56 -16.89 -7.46
N CYS A 668 16.70 -15.68 -6.92
CA CYS A 668 17.96 -15.22 -6.37
C CYS A 668 18.21 -15.92 -5.03
N PRO A 669 19.39 -16.54 -4.85
CA PRO A 669 19.76 -17.20 -3.61
C PRO A 669 20.00 -16.21 -2.48
N ILE A 670 19.28 -16.40 -1.38
CA ILE A 670 19.44 -15.63 -0.15
C ILE A 670 19.88 -16.54 1.00
N PRO A 671 20.68 -16.05 1.96
CA PRO A 671 21.02 -16.81 3.16
C PRO A 671 19.80 -16.92 4.08
N HIS A 672 18.98 -17.94 3.88
CA HIS A 672 17.69 -18.13 4.57
C HIS A 672 17.48 -19.55 5.10
N LEU A 673 18.35 -20.52 4.79
CA LEU A 673 18.14 -21.90 5.23
C LEU A 673 18.68 -22.16 6.64
N SER A 674 17.91 -22.90 7.44
CA SER A 674 18.29 -23.29 8.81
C SER A 674 18.74 -22.09 9.66
N GLN A 675 17.87 -21.09 9.80
CA GLN A 675 18.18 -19.86 10.52
C GLN A 675 18.37 -20.11 12.03
N TYR A 676 19.36 -19.42 12.59
CA TYR A 676 19.68 -19.41 14.02
C TYR A 676 19.69 -17.98 14.53
N SER A 677 18.76 -17.65 15.42
CA SER A 677 18.65 -16.32 16.02
C SER A 677 19.91 -15.92 16.78
N CYS A 678 20.34 -14.68 16.59
CA CYS A 678 21.33 -14.03 17.44
C CYS A 678 20.73 -13.43 18.72
N PHE A 679 19.40 -13.48 18.90
CA PHE A 679 18.75 -12.96 20.10
C PHE A 679 18.62 -14.01 21.21
N VAL A 680 18.49 -15.28 20.84
CA VAL A 680 18.23 -16.38 21.77
C VAL A 680 19.32 -17.44 21.65
N ASP A 681 19.93 -17.81 22.77
CA ASP A 681 20.95 -18.85 22.80
C ASP A 681 20.33 -20.23 22.53
N GLY A 682 20.76 -20.86 21.43
CA GLY A 682 20.39 -22.22 21.07
C GLY A 682 21.27 -23.31 21.70
N GLY A 683 22.27 -22.94 22.51
CA GLY A 683 23.21 -23.85 23.19
C GLY A 683 24.23 -24.50 22.25
N ARG A 684 24.65 -23.81 21.18
CA ARG A 684 25.43 -24.39 20.06
C ARG A 684 26.83 -23.80 19.84
N ALA A 685 27.25 -22.83 20.65
CA ALA A 685 28.55 -22.18 20.48
C ALA A 685 29.72 -23.10 20.86
N THR A 686 30.71 -23.21 19.99
CA THR A 686 31.99 -23.88 20.31
C THR A 686 32.85 -22.99 21.22
N GLN A 687 33.86 -23.58 21.87
CA GLN A 687 34.78 -22.80 22.70
C GLN A 687 35.56 -21.74 21.90
N GLU A 688 35.90 -22.01 20.64
CA GLU A 688 36.54 -21.03 19.76
C GLU A 688 35.61 -19.83 19.50
N GLN A 689 34.32 -20.07 19.22
CA GLN A 689 33.32 -19.01 19.04
C GLN A 689 33.11 -18.19 20.31
N LEU A 690 33.04 -18.85 21.47
CA LEU A 690 32.94 -18.17 22.76
C LEU A 690 34.17 -17.28 23.03
N ASN A 691 35.38 -17.76 22.70
CA ASN A 691 36.60 -16.96 22.82
C ASN A 691 36.60 -15.77 21.83
N ALA A 692 36.02 -15.95 20.64
CA ALA A 692 35.86 -14.90 19.65
C ALA A 692 34.81 -13.84 20.05
N GLY A 693 33.98 -14.09 21.07
CA GLY A 693 33.00 -13.16 21.61
C GLY A 693 31.54 -13.47 21.26
N GLU A 694 31.23 -14.71 20.88
CA GLU A 694 29.86 -15.15 20.60
C GLU A 694 28.90 -14.77 21.75
N TYR A 695 27.85 -14.04 21.40
CA TYR A 695 26.91 -13.42 22.33
C TYR A 695 25.49 -13.42 21.76
N TYR A 696 24.50 -13.67 22.60
CA TYR A 696 23.09 -13.65 22.25
C TYR A 696 22.35 -12.61 23.10
N GLY A 697 21.60 -11.73 22.43
CA GLY A 697 20.89 -10.63 23.07
C GLY A 697 20.35 -9.63 22.06
N SER A 698 19.47 -8.73 22.48
CA SER A 698 18.77 -7.78 21.57
C SER A 698 19.69 -6.86 20.74
N ASP A 699 20.89 -6.61 21.24
CA ASP A 699 21.98 -5.83 20.61
C ASP A 699 23.01 -6.73 19.91
N SER A 700 22.74 -8.03 19.77
CA SER A 700 23.57 -8.93 18.98
C SER A 700 23.19 -8.90 17.50
N ARG A 701 24.18 -8.95 16.63
CA ARG A 701 24.03 -9.11 15.17
C ARG A 701 24.94 -10.21 14.66
N CYS A 702 24.52 -10.86 13.59
CA CYS A 702 25.36 -11.79 12.88
C CYS A 702 26.48 -11.05 12.14
N VAL A 703 27.70 -11.53 12.31
CA VAL A 703 28.92 -11.03 11.65
C VAL A 703 29.62 -12.21 10.99
N GLU A 704 29.92 -12.07 9.70
CA GLU A 704 30.64 -13.10 8.94
C GLU A 704 32.10 -13.21 9.38
N THR A 705 32.64 -14.43 9.39
CA THR A 705 34.08 -14.65 9.54
C THR A 705 34.78 -14.60 8.19
N ASP A 706 36.05 -14.19 8.18
CA ASP A 706 36.90 -14.17 7.00
C ASP A 706 37.91 -15.33 7.02
N GLY A 707 38.22 -15.90 5.86
CA GLY A 707 39.19 -16.99 5.71
C GLY A 707 38.57 -18.38 5.59
N SER A 708 39.21 -19.39 6.20
CA SER A 708 38.83 -20.80 6.04
C SER A 708 37.69 -21.28 6.95
N ARG A 709 37.23 -20.44 7.88
CA ARG A 709 36.17 -20.80 8.84
C ARG A 709 34.82 -20.87 8.14
N SER A 710 34.06 -21.90 8.48
CA SER A 710 32.75 -22.16 7.89
C SER A 710 31.57 -21.69 8.77
N TYR A 711 31.82 -20.83 9.77
CA TYR A 711 30.79 -20.33 10.67
C TYR A 711 30.74 -18.80 10.69
N SER A 712 29.56 -18.25 11.02
CA SER A 712 29.38 -16.85 11.38
C SER A 712 29.24 -16.71 12.91
N LEU A 713 29.43 -15.51 13.44
CA LEU A 713 29.35 -15.21 14.87
C LEU A 713 28.16 -14.28 15.16
N CYS A 714 27.44 -14.49 16.26
CA CYS A 714 26.56 -13.47 16.81
C CYS A 714 27.41 -12.62 17.76
N LEU A 715 27.59 -11.34 17.44
CA LEU A 715 28.45 -10.43 18.19
C LEU A 715 27.65 -9.22 18.64
N GLN A 716 27.92 -8.76 19.86
CA GLN A 716 27.35 -7.52 20.37
C GLN A 716 27.76 -6.36 19.47
N THR A 717 26.77 -5.66 18.93
CA THR A 717 26.93 -4.61 17.93
C THR A 717 26.28 -3.33 18.43
N ASN A 718 27.04 -2.24 18.40
CA ASN A 718 26.59 -0.91 18.80
C ASN A 718 26.75 0.07 17.64
N CYS A 719 25.72 0.87 17.39
CA CYS A 719 25.71 1.84 16.30
C CYS A 719 26.02 3.23 16.88
N ASN A 720 27.23 3.73 16.62
CA ASN A 720 27.66 5.02 17.13
C ASN A 720 27.19 6.14 16.20
N GLN A 721 26.08 6.79 16.56
CA GLN A 721 25.49 7.88 15.77
C GLN A 721 26.35 9.13 15.69
N ASP A 722 27.16 9.40 16.72
CA ASP A 722 28.01 10.60 16.78
C ASP A 722 29.19 10.50 15.81
N LEU A 723 29.76 9.29 15.67
CA LEU A 723 30.89 9.01 14.76
C LEU A 723 30.44 8.47 13.39
N GLY A 724 29.19 8.04 13.26
CA GLY A 724 28.71 7.35 12.05
C GLY A 724 29.44 6.02 11.83
N GLN A 725 29.66 5.24 12.90
CA GLN A 725 30.46 4.02 12.86
C GLN A 725 29.74 2.85 13.54
N VAL A 726 30.04 1.65 13.03
CA VAL A 726 29.64 0.39 13.66
C VAL A 726 30.73 -0.03 14.63
N GLU A 727 30.35 -0.36 15.86
CA GLU A 727 31.23 -0.94 16.87
C GLU A 727 30.82 -2.38 17.17
N ILE A 728 31.76 -3.31 17.12
CA ILE A 728 31.53 -4.73 17.39
C ILE A 728 32.39 -5.15 18.58
N ILE A 729 31.81 -5.81 19.58
CA ILE A 729 32.59 -6.40 20.67
C ILE A 729 33.01 -7.82 20.26
N ALA A 730 34.32 -8.02 20.06
CA ALA A 730 34.88 -9.27 19.59
C ALA A 730 36.26 -9.53 20.20
N GLY A 731 36.53 -10.78 20.61
CA GLY A 731 37.77 -11.15 21.32
C GLY A 731 37.98 -10.37 22.62
N GLY A 732 36.89 -10.00 23.30
CA GLY A 732 36.91 -9.16 24.50
C GLY A 732 37.32 -7.69 24.27
N GLN A 733 37.45 -7.25 23.02
CA GLN A 733 37.80 -5.88 22.66
C GLN A 733 36.70 -5.23 21.81
N ARG A 734 36.58 -3.90 21.92
CA ARG A 734 35.76 -3.12 21.00
C ARG A 734 36.52 -2.96 19.68
N ARG A 735 35.88 -3.33 18.58
CA ARG A 735 36.36 -3.17 17.21
C ARG A 735 35.49 -2.13 16.52
N THR A 736 36.11 -1.11 15.95
CA THR A 736 35.39 -0.06 15.21
C THR A 736 35.57 -0.31 13.72
N CYS A 737 34.45 -0.42 13.01
CA CYS A 737 34.43 -0.54 11.56
C CYS A 737 34.52 0.85 10.92
N GLU A 738 35.67 1.13 10.31
CA GLU A 738 35.98 2.36 9.59
C GLU A 738 35.34 2.39 8.20
N TYR A 739 35.20 1.22 7.57
CA TYR A 739 34.56 1.04 6.26
C TYR A 739 33.94 -0.36 6.12
N ASP A 740 32.96 -0.46 5.23
CA ASP A 740 32.27 -1.71 4.92
C ASP A 740 33.25 -2.78 4.43
N GLY A 741 33.19 -3.99 4.99
CA GLY A 741 34.08 -5.10 4.63
C GLY A 741 35.46 -5.08 5.27
N GLN A 742 35.78 -4.12 6.14
CA GLN A 742 37.03 -4.12 6.92
C GLN A 742 37.21 -5.42 7.71
N VAL A 743 38.41 -6.00 7.68
CA VAL A 743 38.71 -7.24 8.41
C VAL A 743 39.47 -6.95 9.71
N HIS A 744 38.96 -7.45 10.83
CA HIS A 744 39.66 -7.43 12.12
C HIS A 744 40.17 -8.82 12.50
N ILE A 745 41.39 -8.87 13.01
CA ILE A 745 42.00 -10.09 13.55
C ILE A 745 41.73 -10.13 15.07
N LEU A 746 41.15 -11.22 15.56
CA LEU A 746 40.72 -11.36 16.96
C LEU A 746 41.75 -12.05 17.85
N ASP A 747 42.57 -12.92 17.28
CA ASP A 747 43.57 -13.71 18.01
C ASP A 747 44.93 -13.65 17.31
N ASP A 748 46.02 -13.57 18.07
CA ASP A 748 47.41 -13.42 17.59
C ASP A 748 48.29 -14.53 18.19
N ASP A 749 47.72 -15.73 18.33
CA ASP A 749 48.39 -16.85 18.98
C ASP A 749 49.51 -17.39 18.06
N GLU A 750 50.78 -17.21 18.46
CA GLU A 750 52.01 -17.54 17.69
C GLU A 750 52.14 -19.03 17.29
N ASN A 751 51.19 -19.89 17.69
CA ASN A 751 51.21 -21.32 17.47
C ASN A 751 50.24 -21.77 16.35
N ASN A 752 50.57 -21.43 15.10
CA ASN A 752 50.22 -22.18 13.87
C ASN A 752 48.74 -22.53 13.59
N SER A 753 47.76 -21.88 14.21
CA SER A 753 46.37 -21.85 13.72
C SER A 753 46.09 -20.54 12.99
N GLU A 754 45.37 -20.58 11.87
CA GLU A 754 44.91 -19.35 11.20
C GLU A 754 44.08 -18.53 12.21
N PRO A 755 44.39 -17.24 12.45
CA PRO A 755 43.71 -16.46 13.47
C PRO A 755 42.24 -16.27 13.13
N VAL A 756 41.37 -16.14 14.14
CA VAL A 756 39.95 -15.81 13.91
C VAL A 756 39.89 -14.39 13.37
N ARG A 757 39.24 -14.22 12.22
CA ARG A 757 39.05 -12.94 11.54
C ARG A 757 37.57 -12.68 11.35
N ILE A 758 37.14 -11.45 11.58
CA ILE A 758 35.76 -11.02 11.33
C ILE A 758 35.74 -9.95 10.25
N LYS A 759 34.74 -10.00 9.37
CA LYS A 759 34.50 -9.01 8.32
C LYS A 759 33.41 -8.06 8.80
N CYS A 760 33.73 -6.76 8.88
CA CYS A 760 32.77 -5.71 9.19
C CYS A 760 31.62 -5.74 8.17
N PRO A 761 30.37 -5.86 8.62
CA PRO A 761 29.21 -5.86 7.73
C PRO A 761 29.00 -4.45 7.14
N LYS A 762 28.18 -4.37 6.09
CA LYS A 762 27.76 -3.08 5.54
C LYS A 762 26.96 -2.32 6.60
N ALA A 763 27.39 -1.10 6.95
CA ALA A 763 26.74 -0.32 8.01
C ALA A 763 25.24 -0.10 7.74
N ALA A 764 24.87 0.05 6.46
CA ALA A 764 23.48 0.24 6.02
C ALA A 764 22.55 -0.94 6.34
N LEU A 765 23.09 -2.16 6.49
CA LEU A 765 22.31 -3.37 6.75
C LEU A 765 22.09 -3.62 8.25
N ILE A 766 23.02 -3.20 9.11
CA ILE A 766 22.97 -3.47 10.56
C ILE A 766 22.62 -2.25 11.43
N CYS A 767 22.92 -1.05 10.93
CA CYS A 767 22.72 0.22 11.62
C CYS A 767 22.04 1.22 10.66
N PRO A 768 20.82 0.93 10.15
CA PRO A 768 20.14 1.79 9.18
C PRO A 768 19.86 3.21 9.71
N GLU A 769 19.83 3.41 11.02
CA GLU A 769 19.68 4.72 11.68
C GLU A 769 20.93 5.62 11.57
N LEU A 770 22.08 5.09 11.15
CA LEU A 770 23.25 5.90 10.76
C LEU A 770 23.06 6.58 9.39
N PHE A 771 22.00 6.22 8.69
CA PHE A 771 21.60 6.76 7.41
C PHE A 771 20.30 7.55 7.56
N CYS A 772 19.91 8.20 6.47
CA CYS A 772 18.76 9.08 6.36
C CYS A 772 17.49 8.55 7.04
N PRO A 773 17.09 9.13 8.19
CA PRO A 773 15.92 8.67 8.94
C PRO A 773 14.67 8.63 8.06
N ALA A 774 13.96 7.50 8.11
CA ALA A 774 12.76 7.21 7.33
C ALA A 774 12.90 7.51 5.82
N ASN A 775 14.10 7.37 5.24
CA ASN A 775 14.40 7.72 3.85
C ASN A 775 13.98 9.16 3.50
N CYS A 776 14.20 10.08 4.45
CA CYS A 776 13.84 11.49 4.35
C CYS A 776 12.34 11.75 4.13
N ALA A 777 11.49 10.81 4.56
CA ALA A 777 10.03 10.88 4.40
C ALA A 777 9.56 11.13 2.96
N GLY A 778 10.41 10.84 1.96
CA GLY A 778 10.18 11.15 0.55
C GLY A 778 10.14 12.66 0.24
N ARG A 779 10.62 13.51 1.15
CA ARG A 779 10.55 14.99 1.14
C ARG A 779 11.93 15.66 1.11
N GLY A 780 12.93 14.89 0.73
CA GLY A 780 14.32 15.30 0.66
C GLY A 780 15.19 14.23 0.03
N GLU A 781 16.42 14.60 -0.26
CA GLU A 781 17.43 13.72 -0.80
C GLU A 781 18.28 13.13 0.31
N CYS A 782 18.53 11.83 0.25
CA CYS A 782 19.52 11.20 1.12
C CYS A 782 20.92 11.41 0.53
N VAL A 783 21.73 12.25 1.17
CA VAL A 783 23.08 12.55 0.71
C VAL A 783 24.08 11.80 1.57
N TYR A 784 24.85 10.93 0.93
CA TYR A 784 25.91 10.14 1.56
C TYR A 784 27.15 10.99 1.79
N ARG A 785 27.84 10.71 2.89
CA ARG A 785 29.11 11.34 3.25
C ARG A 785 30.14 11.05 2.17
N SER A 786 30.84 12.09 1.72
CA SER A 786 31.98 11.97 0.82
C SER A 786 33.29 11.76 1.60
N ASP A 787 34.33 11.27 0.94
CA ASP A 787 35.65 11.09 1.55
C ASP A 787 36.29 12.42 2.03
N ASP A 788 35.81 13.55 1.52
CA ASP A 788 36.27 14.90 1.87
C ASP A 788 35.55 15.48 3.11
N ASP A 789 34.50 14.83 3.61
CA ASP A 789 33.74 15.27 4.79
C ASP A 789 34.43 14.87 6.10
N THR A 790 34.30 15.70 7.14
CA THR A 790 34.90 15.42 8.47
C THR A 790 34.26 14.20 9.12
N ALA A 791 35.08 13.34 9.74
CA ALA A 791 34.66 12.09 10.38
C ALA A 791 33.61 12.23 11.51
N ASP A 792 33.38 13.43 12.05
CA ASP A 792 32.41 13.71 13.12
C ASP A 792 30.95 13.90 12.61
N GLN A 793 30.55 13.24 11.51
CA GLN A 793 29.21 13.31 10.94
C GLN A 793 28.65 11.93 10.55
N PRO A 794 27.30 11.75 10.57
CA PRO A 794 26.65 10.51 10.16
C PRO A 794 27.00 10.12 8.72
N LEU A 795 26.91 8.82 8.40
CA LEU A 795 27.28 8.27 7.08
C LEU A 795 26.39 8.77 5.95
N ALA A 796 25.15 9.11 6.25
CA ALA A 796 24.29 9.86 5.33
C ALA A 796 23.34 10.78 6.11
N LYS A 797 22.88 11.84 5.46
CA LYS A 797 21.91 12.78 6.04
C LYS A 797 20.90 13.24 5.01
N CYS A 798 19.71 13.59 5.50
CA CYS A 798 18.68 14.17 4.67
C CYS A 798 18.97 15.64 4.35
N VAL A 799 18.89 15.99 3.07
CA VAL A 799 18.80 17.37 2.58
C VAL A 799 17.36 17.61 2.17
N CYS A 800 16.63 18.39 2.96
CA CYS A 800 15.19 18.58 2.81
C CYS A 800 14.85 19.53 1.66
N ASP A 801 13.73 19.26 0.97
CA ASP A 801 13.25 20.10 -0.13
C ASP A 801 12.68 21.47 0.35
N SER A 802 12.55 21.64 1.67
CA SER A 802 12.19 22.91 2.32
C SER A 802 13.34 23.37 3.21
N GLU A 803 13.86 24.57 2.94
CA GLU A 803 14.95 25.17 3.74
C GLU A 803 14.53 25.45 5.20
N ASP A 804 13.23 25.63 5.45
CA ASP A 804 12.68 25.83 6.79
C ASP A 804 12.61 24.54 7.63
N ASP A 805 12.78 23.37 6.99
CA ASP A 805 12.76 22.08 7.68
C ASP A 805 14.16 21.65 8.09
N THR A 806 14.47 21.83 9.37
CA THR A 806 15.74 21.41 9.97
C THR A 806 15.66 20.06 10.67
N THR A 807 14.59 19.28 10.46
CA THR A 807 14.46 17.95 11.07
C THR A 807 15.35 16.93 10.37
N LYS A 808 15.84 15.93 11.12
CA LYS A 808 16.77 14.93 10.57
C LYS A 808 16.21 14.09 9.41
N GLY A 809 14.88 13.96 9.30
CA GLY A 809 14.20 13.12 8.30
C GLY A 809 13.21 13.89 7.40
N CYS A 810 13.29 15.23 7.35
CA CYS A 810 12.40 16.07 6.54
C CYS A 810 10.90 15.95 6.87
N PHE A 811 10.58 15.78 8.15
CA PHE A 811 9.22 15.53 8.64
C PHE A 811 8.28 16.74 8.57
N ARG A 812 8.83 17.97 8.45
CA ARG A 812 8.04 19.21 8.38
C ARG A 812 7.96 19.78 6.98
N THR A 813 8.66 19.20 6.02
CA THR A 813 8.66 19.61 4.63
C THR A 813 7.27 19.32 4.05
N PRO A 814 6.54 20.31 3.52
CA PRO A 814 5.21 20.06 2.96
C PRO A 814 5.28 19.15 1.73
N LEU A 815 4.20 18.41 1.48
CA LEU A 815 4.06 17.65 0.24
C LEU A 815 4.09 18.59 -0.95
N LYS A 816 5.01 18.33 -1.88
CA LYS A 816 5.14 19.07 -3.14
C LYS A 816 5.08 18.07 -4.30
N PHE A 817 4.25 18.39 -5.28
CA PHE A 817 4.16 17.63 -6.52
C PHE A 817 4.44 18.58 -7.68
N SER A 818 5.09 18.08 -8.73
CA SER A 818 5.29 18.84 -9.97
C SER A 818 3.94 19.32 -10.52
N GLU A 819 3.90 20.49 -11.16
CA GLU A 819 2.70 20.95 -11.90
C GLU A 819 2.25 19.97 -12.99
N SER A 820 3.15 19.09 -13.44
CA SER A 820 2.88 18.02 -14.41
C SER A 820 2.34 16.73 -13.77
N TYR A 821 2.24 16.65 -12.43
CA TYR A 821 1.75 15.46 -11.73
C TYR A 821 0.21 15.44 -11.73
N GLY A 822 -0.35 14.31 -12.15
CA GLY A 822 -1.76 14.18 -12.49
C GLY A 822 -2.05 14.59 -13.93
N PRO A 823 -3.29 14.43 -14.40
CA PRO A 823 -3.63 14.84 -15.75
C PRO A 823 -3.42 16.33 -15.83
N ALA A 824 -2.69 16.79 -16.86
CA ALA A 824 -2.53 18.19 -17.18
C ALA A 824 -3.92 18.81 -17.04
N ILE A 825 -4.13 19.64 -15.99
CA ILE A 825 -5.38 20.36 -15.80
C ILE A 825 -5.49 21.11 -17.10
N ALA A 826 -6.32 20.58 -17.98
CA ALA A 826 -6.31 21.08 -19.31
C ALA A 826 -6.69 22.54 -19.11
N GLN A 827 -5.79 23.43 -19.52
CA GLN A 827 -6.08 24.83 -19.67
C GLN A 827 -7.18 25.02 -20.75
N THR A 828 -7.96 23.99 -21.08
CA THR A 828 -9.22 23.99 -21.81
C THR A 828 -10.16 25.04 -21.28
N ASN A 829 -10.18 25.36 -19.97
CA ASN A 829 -11.01 26.47 -19.50
C ASN A 829 -10.51 27.87 -19.93
N ARG A 830 -9.21 28.08 -20.14
CA ARG A 830 -8.66 29.34 -20.70
C ARG A 830 -8.70 29.34 -22.23
N ALA A 831 -8.32 28.24 -22.86
CA ALA A 831 -8.36 28.09 -24.32
C ALA A 831 -9.81 28.14 -24.84
N ASN A 832 -10.76 27.44 -24.22
CA ASN A 832 -12.17 27.48 -24.62
C ASN A 832 -12.82 28.83 -24.33
N LYS A 833 -12.41 29.56 -23.28
CA LYS A 833 -12.89 30.95 -23.07
C LYS A 833 -12.34 31.90 -24.12
N ALA A 834 -11.06 31.79 -24.47
CA ALA A 834 -10.45 32.61 -25.52
C ALA A 834 -11.07 32.32 -26.89
N VAL A 835 -11.27 31.03 -27.22
CA VAL A 835 -11.93 30.59 -28.45
C VAL A 835 -13.41 30.99 -28.47
N PHE A 836 -14.14 30.83 -27.38
CA PHE A 836 -15.55 31.26 -27.28
C PHE A 836 -15.69 32.78 -27.39
N LEU A 837 -14.82 33.57 -26.73
CA LEU A 837 -14.80 35.02 -26.85
C LEU A 837 -14.42 35.47 -28.27
N ALA A 838 -13.51 34.75 -28.95
CA ALA A 838 -13.18 35.02 -30.34
C ALA A 838 -14.35 34.71 -31.31
N ILE A 839 -15.08 33.61 -31.09
CA ILE A 839 -16.26 33.23 -31.87
C ILE A 839 -17.39 34.23 -31.66
N VAL A 840 -17.70 34.58 -30.40
CA VAL A 840 -18.75 35.57 -30.08
C VAL A 840 -18.37 36.95 -30.60
N GLY A 841 -17.12 37.37 -30.44
CA GLY A 841 -16.61 38.63 -30.99
C GLY A 841 -16.74 38.70 -32.51
N SER A 842 -16.41 37.61 -33.21
CA SER A 842 -16.53 37.51 -34.67
C SER A 842 -17.99 37.57 -35.16
N LEU A 843 -18.91 36.93 -34.45
CA LEU A 843 -20.35 36.99 -34.73
C LEU A 843 -20.93 38.39 -34.52
N VAL A 844 -20.55 39.09 -33.45
CA VAL A 844 -21.00 40.46 -33.17
C VAL A 844 -20.49 41.43 -34.22
N ILE A 845 -19.22 41.32 -34.62
CA ILE A 845 -18.64 42.13 -35.69
C ILE A 845 -19.32 41.83 -37.03
N GLY A 846 -19.56 40.56 -37.35
CA GLY A 846 -20.27 40.14 -38.56
C GLY A 846 -21.70 40.71 -38.63
N LEU A 847 -22.45 40.65 -37.54
CA LEU A 847 -23.80 41.23 -37.45
C LEU A 847 -23.79 42.76 -37.54
N ALA A 848 -22.78 43.43 -36.96
CA ALA A 848 -22.63 44.87 -37.07
C ALA A 848 -22.32 45.31 -38.51
N ILE A 849 -21.45 44.58 -39.22
CA ILE A 849 -21.15 44.82 -40.64
C ILE A 849 -22.40 44.59 -41.48
N LEU A 850 -23.12 43.48 -41.25
CA LEU A 850 -24.36 43.18 -41.96
C LEU A 850 -25.41 44.29 -41.75
N TYR A 851 -25.56 44.78 -40.52
CA TYR A 851 -26.45 45.90 -40.19
C TYR A 851 -26.06 47.18 -40.94
N ILE A 852 -24.76 47.51 -41.01
CA ILE A 852 -24.26 48.68 -41.75
C ILE A 852 -24.53 48.51 -43.26
N VAL A 853 -24.28 47.34 -43.83
CA VAL A 853 -24.50 47.05 -45.26
C VAL A 853 -25.99 47.12 -45.59
N VAL A 854 -26.87 46.53 -44.78
CA VAL A 854 -28.33 46.61 -44.95
C VAL A 854 -28.81 48.05 -44.81
N ARG A 855 -28.27 48.82 -43.86
CA ARG A 855 -28.62 50.23 -43.69
C ARG A 855 -28.16 51.09 -44.88
N GLN A 856 -26.96 50.85 -45.41
CA GLN A 856 -26.48 51.54 -46.61
C GLN A 856 -27.23 51.13 -47.88
N TRP A 857 -27.61 49.87 -48.01
CA TRP A 857 -28.46 49.38 -49.10
C TRP A 857 -29.85 50.03 -49.06
N LYS A 858 -30.47 50.09 -47.87
CA LYS A 858 -31.77 50.75 -47.67
C LYS A 858 -31.69 52.27 -47.90
N ALA A 859 -30.57 52.90 -47.54
CA ALA A 859 -30.32 54.32 -47.84
C ALA A 859 -30.15 54.58 -49.36
N ARG A 860 -29.57 53.63 -50.12
CA ARG A 860 -29.45 53.74 -51.59
C ARG A 860 -30.76 53.48 -52.33
N GLN A 861 -31.65 52.65 -51.80
CA GLN A 861 -32.99 52.47 -52.39
C GLN A 861 -33.88 53.72 -52.24
N ASN A 862 -33.68 54.52 -51.19
CA ASN A 862 -34.40 55.79 -50.99
C ASN A 862 -33.90 56.96 -51.88
N VAL A 863 -32.93 56.72 -52.78
CA VAL A 863 -32.45 57.70 -53.78
C VAL A 863 -32.97 57.38 -55.18
N PHE A 864 -33.73 56.28 -55.35
CA PHE A 864 -34.32 55.84 -56.62
C PHE A 864 -35.86 55.69 -56.57
N MET A 865 -36.51 56.23 -55.54
CA MET A 865 -37.90 56.72 -55.60
C MET A 865 -37.88 58.24 -55.56
#